data_AF-D3AZJ2-F1
#
_entry.id   AF-D3AZJ2-F1
#
_cell.length_a   1.000
_cell.length_b   1.000
_cell.length_c   1.000
_cell.angle_alpha   90.00
_cell.angle_beta   90.00
_cell.angle_gamma   90.00
#
_symmetry.space_group_name_H-M   'P 1'
#
loop_
_entity.id
_entity.type
_entity.pdbx_description
1 polymer ?
#
loop_
_entity_poly.entity_id
_entity_poly.type
_entity_poly.pdbx_seq_one_letter_code
_entity_poly.pdbx_strand_id
1 'polypeptide(L)'
;MQETTTSSAEDLKLLGNKWFAERKFEDAIQVYSEGSLKDVNEPAFPSNIAACYFELGQYEKCIEQSKRAINIIDNTESSDPKQIRKKNVIRIARSLYLCAVVGSKTRLTEYLSNLPSIYDDDNDIKAIRNRLVSIEESTVETDRFLIHQIPRVSPARKNTAREYFATGHDTATSALRGYWDESEPVEFTEKDGSRPRYGEDESARLLFKQHPKLSFFFGGVSDARHVIYTLADARRQLDDIRDRDDVKLHIVINDILPTCLARDVLILSILEDLGQAESLESIYTTDKDRYGNLAALLFYIYCGVVMPPTLFDLLMTRIDRLIEQGNTKTLPSWLVVDDQQWTKLVKVLGYWRKGESWITPKEIIEAHQVASKENSIDAEMAEGDDNPMNKRKEERNRMLRELSDPANISEMGLSDQQKENYLEMVKDGSILDLLMGSATELPIPKEASLLYTAKLILPPLIYDGDQYQEQLESIYNSITNTPISVRSVVQGITETWKTNITMTDEFWRDTGSYNFDPISTVGRFYGMKWVGEPSQDKPRMFDYFIHVFYQASQGLVGLSKQNALTIEPITGDLHLALDEIALNKNQRIARGYPSEFDTIYLSNVPDYTGYLSIFSNIVLSLKHEKHCSVAFNCLLNTGLFKSLDEVLNTYLLIPSKSLLASHVAIEHRLGKDHWAAYQHYGYRQVSNSLDNLLNRDQLTMWLTRLFISIALPAPNSVRQLCLVNAPNNISVFFCLIKRLIDIGYPRHWLQAIIEQIASGQINSSSDSLHPKRIIPITNTTEKVKQFSLYALQLEFTNQAALWLEYCGLRINSKLPLASTIQRWSIPVTFTDFGGGHTGSPSMMVVIEYPSISQSQRMKRFHLLSTEMDEKFRHQVVQLPNNEIIQILSVIEYNQEKSTISFWLSRKDMDHLVNKKCVLSVFRKDH
;
A
#
# COMPACT_ATOMS: atom_id res chain seq x y z
N MET A 1 -18.92 21.48 60.20
CA MET A 1 -20.09 20.89 59.51
C MET A 1 -20.31 21.69 58.24
N GLN A 2 -19.84 21.17 57.09
CA GLN A 2 -20.25 21.65 55.77
C GLN A 2 -21.51 20.86 55.41
N GLU A 3 -22.65 21.54 55.30
CA GLU A 3 -23.89 20.96 54.80
C GLU A 3 -23.70 20.56 53.33
N THR A 4 -23.69 19.25 53.08
CA THR A 4 -23.88 18.69 51.74
C THR A 4 -25.30 18.99 51.30
N THR A 5 -25.48 19.99 50.45
CA THR A 5 -26.70 20.23 49.68
C THR A 5 -26.97 19.03 48.78
N THR A 6 -27.87 18.13 49.19
CA THR A 6 -28.38 17.08 48.31
C THR A 6 -29.20 17.71 47.18
N SER A 7 -28.62 17.78 45.97
CA SER A 7 -29.30 18.27 44.76
C SER A 7 -30.62 17.53 44.53
N SER A 8 -31.72 18.22 44.20
CA SER A 8 -33.01 17.56 43.94
C SER A 8 -32.96 16.74 42.64
N ALA A 9 -33.96 15.86 42.42
CA ALA A 9 -34.09 15.14 41.16
C ALA A 9 -34.21 16.11 39.97
N GLU A 10 -34.92 17.23 40.13
CA GLU A 10 -35.05 18.26 39.09
C GLU A 10 -33.71 18.94 38.77
N ASP A 11 -32.91 19.27 39.80
CA ASP A 11 -31.58 19.87 39.62
C ASP A 11 -30.65 18.94 38.83
N LEU A 12 -30.68 17.64 39.16
CA LEU A 12 -29.92 16.61 38.43
C LEU A 12 -30.41 16.49 36.98
N LYS A 13 -31.72 16.56 36.74
CA LYS A 13 -32.26 16.54 35.37
C LYS A 13 -31.79 17.75 34.56
N LEU A 14 -31.81 18.95 35.13
CA LEU A 14 -31.31 20.17 34.47
C LEU A 14 -29.81 20.12 34.21
N LEU A 15 -29.03 19.62 35.17
CA LEU A 15 -27.59 19.42 35.00
C LEU A 15 -27.27 18.38 33.92
N GLY A 16 -28.00 17.26 33.89
CA GLY A 16 -27.89 16.26 32.83
C GLY A 16 -28.25 16.84 31.46
N ASN A 17 -29.31 17.66 31.37
CA ASN A 17 -29.68 18.35 30.12
C ASN A 17 -28.59 19.32 29.65
N LYS A 18 -27.93 20.00 30.58
CA LYS A 18 -26.78 20.86 30.28
C LYS A 18 -25.63 20.04 29.69
N TRP A 19 -25.24 18.94 30.34
CA TRP A 19 -24.20 18.04 29.82
C TRP A 19 -24.56 17.44 28.46
N PHE A 20 -25.82 17.05 28.27
CA PHE A 20 -26.32 16.56 26.99
C PHE A 20 -26.20 17.63 25.89
N ALA A 21 -26.56 18.88 26.19
CA ALA A 21 -26.44 20.00 25.25
C ALA A 21 -24.96 20.31 24.92
N GLU A 22 -24.06 20.14 25.89
CA GLU A 22 -22.60 20.23 25.71
C GLU A 22 -21.99 18.98 25.06
N ARG A 23 -22.82 18.00 24.66
CA ARG A 23 -22.42 16.71 24.06
C ARG A 23 -21.54 15.84 24.96
N LYS A 24 -21.56 16.05 26.28
CA LYS A 24 -20.88 15.21 27.28
C LYS A 24 -21.81 14.11 27.75
N PHE A 25 -21.96 13.08 26.92
CA PHE A 25 -23.00 12.08 27.10
C PHE A 25 -22.74 11.17 28.29
N GLU A 26 -21.50 10.79 28.56
CA GLU A 26 -21.07 10.00 29.71
C GLU A 26 -21.38 10.72 31.03
N ASP A 27 -20.99 12.00 31.13
CA ASP A 27 -21.30 12.85 32.29
C ASP A 27 -22.82 12.99 32.47
N ALA A 28 -23.56 13.20 31.37
CA ALA A 28 -25.01 13.26 31.39
C ALA A 28 -25.64 11.95 31.89
N ILE A 29 -25.12 10.79 31.45
CA ILE A 29 -25.59 9.47 31.90
C ILE A 29 -25.39 9.32 33.41
N GLN A 30 -24.24 9.73 33.95
CA GLN A 30 -23.97 9.64 35.38
C GLN A 30 -25.00 10.46 36.17
N VAL A 31 -25.17 11.73 35.80
CA VAL A 31 -26.10 12.65 36.48
C VAL A 31 -27.56 12.19 36.35
N TYR A 32 -27.99 11.75 35.17
CA TYR A 32 -29.34 11.21 35.00
C TYR A 32 -29.56 9.91 35.77
N SER A 33 -28.53 9.07 35.92
CA SER A 33 -28.61 7.84 36.71
C SER A 33 -28.79 8.14 38.19
N GLU A 34 -28.07 9.13 38.72
CA GLU A 34 -28.28 9.63 40.09
C GLU A 34 -29.69 10.20 40.27
N GLY A 35 -30.18 10.98 39.30
CA GLY A 35 -31.55 11.49 39.30
C GLY A 35 -32.60 10.38 39.30
N SER A 36 -32.39 9.33 38.51
CA SER A 36 -33.25 8.14 38.44
C SER A 36 -33.31 7.36 39.75
N LEU A 37 -32.30 7.47 40.63
CA LEU A 37 -32.33 6.87 41.97
C LEU A 37 -33.13 7.71 42.95
N LYS A 38 -33.21 9.03 42.74
CA LYS A 38 -33.99 9.95 43.60
C LYS A 38 -35.47 9.97 43.25
N ASP A 39 -35.80 9.79 41.98
CA ASP A 39 -37.18 9.62 41.52
C ASP A 39 -37.25 8.43 40.54
N VAL A 40 -37.59 7.26 41.09
CA VAL A 40 -37.68 6.01 40.33
C VAL A 40 -38.88 5.96 39.38
N ASN A 41 -39.85 6.85 39.56
CA ASN A 41 -41.10 6.89 38.80
C ASN A 41 -41.10 7.98 37.71
N GLU A 42 -40.04 8.77 37.58
CA GLU A 42 -39.90 9.78 36.53
C GLU A 42 -39.34 9.15 35.24
N PRO A 43 -40.16 8.95 34.18
CA PRO A 43 -39.72 8.32 32.94
C PRO A 43 -38.73 9.18 32.13
N ALA A 44 -38.60 10.48 32.41
CA ALA A 44 -37.66 11.34 31.70
C ALA A 44 -36.20 10.92 31.91
N PHE A 45 -35.81 10.41 33.08
CA PHE A 45 -34.44 9.96 33.33
C PHE A 45 -34.02 8.81 32.42
N PRO A 46 -34.66 7.62 32.43
CA PRO A 46 -34.29 6.53 31.52
C PRO A 46 -34.46 6.92 30.05
N SER A 47 -35.43 7.77 29.71
CA SER A 47 -35.58 8.30 28.35
C SER A 47 -34.38 9.16 27.90
N ASN A 48 -33.82 9.98 28.80
CA ASN A 48 -32.66 10.81 28.51
C ASN A 48 -31.36 9.99 28.51
N ILE A 49 -31.22 9.02 29.42
CA ILE A 49 -30.11 8.04 29.40
C ILE A 49 -30.12 7.28 28.07
N ALA A 50 -31.29 6.84 27.61
CA ALA A 50 -31.43 6.18 26.30
C ALA A 50 -31.00 7.10 25.14
N ALA A 51 -31.29 8.41 25.23
CA ALA A 51 -30.82 9.37 24.24
C ALA A 51 -29.28 9.48 24.24
N CYS A 52 -28.65 9.56 25.42
CA CYS A 52 -27.18 9.56 25.53
C CYS A 52 -26.57 8.28 24.93
N TYR A 53 -27.09 7.10 25.29
CA TYR A 53 -26.59 5.84 24.72
C TYR A 53 -26.80 5.75 23.21
N PHE A 54 -27.86 6.35 22.66
CA PHE A 54 -28.05 6.43 21.22
C PHE A 54 -26.97 7.27 20.54
N GLU A 55 -26.68 8.47 21.07
CA GLU A 55 -25.63 9.36 20.55
C GLU A 55 -24.24 8.73 20.66
N LEU A 56 -23.98 7.97 21.73
CA LEU A 56 -22.76 7.18 21.93
C LEU A 56 -22.65 5.94 21.02
N GLY A 57 -23.67 5.63 20.22
CA GLY A 57 -23.70 4.41 19.40
C GLY A 57 -23.88 3.10 20.20
N GLN A 58 -24.18 3.19 21.50
CA GLN A 58 -24.44 2.05 22.39
C GLN A 58 -25.91 1.61 22.30
N TYR A 59 -26.30 1.13 21.12
CA TYR A 59 -27.71 0.90 20.76
C TYR A 59 -28.43 -0.12 21.65
N GLU A 60 -27.75 -1.16 22.11
CA GLU A 60 -28.30 -2.18 23.01
C GLU A 60 -28.72 -1.59 24.36
N LYS A 61 -27.84 -0.78 24.97
CA LYS A 61 -28.15 -0.08 26.22
C LYS A 61 -29.24 0.98 26.02
N CYS A 62 -29.25 1.64 24.86
CA CYS A 62 -30.33 2.54 24.47
C CYS A 62 -31.69 1.83 24.45
N ILE A 63 -31.77 0.64 23.84
CA ILE A 63 -33.01 -0.18 23.79
C ILE A 63 -33.47 -0.53 25.21
N GLU A 64 -32.55 -0.96 26.08
CA GLU A 64 -32.85 -1.31 27.47
C GLU A 64 -33.46 -0.13 28.24
N GLN A 65 -32.81 1.03 28.20
CA GLN A 65 -33.28 2.22 28.90
C GLN A 65 -34.58 2.78 28.30
N SER A 66 -34.76 2.71 26.98
CA SER A 66 -36.03 3.06 26.36
C SER A 66 -37.18 2.15 26.78
N LYS A 67 -36.95 0.84 26.91
CA LYS A 67 -37.95 -0.10 27.44
C LYS A 67 -38.29 0.22 28.90
N ARG A 68 -37.30 0.57 29.72
CA ARG A 68 -37.52 0.99 31.11
C ARG A 68 -38.38 2.25 31.20
N ALA A 69 -38.12 3.26 30.35
CA ALA A 69 -38.93 4.47 30.30
C ALA A 69 -40.40 4.18 29.94
N ILE A 70 -40.64 3.31 28.96
CA ILE A 70 -42.00 2.90 28.57
C ILE A 70 -42.71 2.16 29.71
N ASN A 71 -42.03 1.23 30.38
CA ASN A 71 -42.59 0.46 31.51
C ASN A 71 -43.01 1.37 32.68
N ILE A 72 -42.22 2.39 33.01
CA ILE A 72 -42.60 3.37 34.05
C ILE A 72 -43.89 4.12 33.66
N ILE A 73 -44.03 4.53 32.40
CA ILE A 73 -45.25 5.22 31.92
C ILE A 73 -46.45 4.27 32.01
N ASP A 74 -46.28 2.99 31.62
CA ASP A 74 -47.34 1.97 31.69
C ASP A 74 -47.83 1.75 33.13
N ASN A 75 -46.94 1.78 34.12
CA ASN A 75 -47.29 1.51 35.52
C ASN A 75 -47.77 2.72 36.32
N THR A 76 -47.57 3.94 35.84
CA THR A 76 -47.86 5.17 36.63
C THR A 76 -49.19 5.84 36.27
N GLU A 77 -49.95 5.33 35.29
CA GLU A 77 -51.19 5.95 34.74
C GLU A 77 -51.05 7.47 34.46
N SER A 78 -49.81 7.95 34.31
CA SER A 78 -49.51 9.35 34.08
C SER A 78 -49.85 9.73 32.65
N SER A 79 -50.44 10.91 32.44
CA SER A 79 -50.54 11.48 31.10
C SER A 79 -49.13 11.59 30.51
N ASP A 80 -48.92 11.26 29.23
CA ASP A 80 -47.61 11.35 28.55
C ASP A 80 -47.43 12.75 27.90
N PRO A 81 -47.15 13.82 28.66
CA PRO A 81 -47.40 15.19 28.24
C PRO A 81 -46.29 15.66 27.27
N LYS A 82 -45.18 14.92 27.21
CA LYS A 82 -43.97 15.22 26.43
C LYS A 82 -43.72 14.17 25.32
N GLN A 83 -44.69 13.28 25.08
CA GLN A 83 -44.62 12.17 24.13
C GLN A 83 -43.38 11.28 24.35
N ILE A 84 -43.01 11.06 25.61
CA ILE A 84 -41.86 10.24 26.01
C ILE A 84 -42.04 8.81 25.50
N ARG A 85 -43.26 8.26 25.56
CA ARG A 85 -43.55 6.92 25.02
C ARG A 85 -43.23 6.86 23.54
N LYS A 86 -43.78 7.79 22.74
CA LYS A 86 -43.55 7.87 21.30
C LYS A 86 -42.06 7.99 20.98
N LYS A 87 -41.33 8.88 21.67
CA LYS A 87 -39.89 9.07 21.47
C LYS A 87 -39.10 7.78 21.69
N ASN A 88 -39.40 7.05 22.77
CA ASN A 88 -38.70 5.80 23.10
C ASN A 88 -39.09 4.65 22.16
N VAL A 89 -40.34 4.58 21.72
CA VAL A 89 -40.80 3.62 20.71
C VAL A 89 -40.01 3.77 19.40
N ILE A 90 -39.90 5.01 18.91
CA ILE A 90 -39.14 5.33 17.69
C ILE A 90 -37.64 5.08 17.92
N ARG A 91 -37.10 5.43 19.09
CA ARG A 91 -35.69 5.20 19.41
C ARG A 91 -35.34 3.72 19.44
N ILE A 92 -36.18 2.85 20.00
CA ILE A 92 -36.01 1.39 19.94
C ILE A 92 -36.03 0.92 18.49
N ALA A 93 -36.98 1.37 17.67
CA ALA A 93 -37.03 1.00 16.25
C ALA A 93 -35.73 1.39 15.51
N ARG A 94 -35.24 2.62 15.75
CA ARG A 94 -33.97 3.12 15.17
C ARG A 94 -32.76 2.33 15.66
N SER A 95 -32.66 2.04 16.96
CA SER A 95 -31.58 1.24 17.52
C SER A 95 -31.61 -0.19 16.98
N LEU A 96 -32.77 -0.85 17.00
CA LEU A 96 -32.93 -2.19 16.42
C LEU A 96 -32.58 -2.21 14.94
N TYR A 97 -32.92 -1.16 14.19
CA TYR A 97 -32.53 -1.01 12.80
C TYR A 97 -31.00 -0.91 12.64
N LEU A 98 -30.32 -0.13 13.48
CA LEU A 98 -28.85 0.01 13.48
C LEU A 98 -28.12 -1.24 13.98
N CYS A 99 -28.76 -2.06 14.81
CA CYS A 99 -28.26 -3.37 15.25
C CYS A 99 -28.52 -4.47 14.21
N ALA A 100 -29.68 -4.43 13.54
CA ALA A 100 -30.08 -5.39 12.51
C ALA A 100 -29.22 -5.32 11.24
N VAL A 101 -28.41 -4.26 11.06
CA VAL A 101 -27.43 -4.22 9.96
C VAL A 101 -26.16 -5.04 10.26
N VAL A 102 -26.01 -5.57 11.47
CA VAL A 102 -24.88 -6.44 11.88
C VAL A 102 -25.38 -7.79 12.43
N GLY A 103 -26.71 -7.98 12.55
CA GLY A 103 -27.33 -9.18 13.12
C GLY A 103 -28.66 -9.53 12.45
N SER A 104 -29.38 -10.53 12.95
CA SER A 104 -30.63 -10.97 12.33
C SER A 104 -31.72 -9.88 12.35
N LYS A 105 -32.36 -9.64 11.20
CA LYS A 105 -33.55 -8.77 11.05
C LYS A 105 -34.74 -9.21 11.90
N THR A 106 -34.70 -10.41 12.49
CA THR A 106 -35.79 -10.98 13.30
C THR A 106 -36.22 -10.04 14.42
N ARG A 107 -35.28 -9.49 15.21
CA ARG A 107 -35.62 -8.61 16.36
C ARG A 107 -36.34 -7.34 15.91
N LEU A 108 -35.91 -6.74 14.80
CA LEU A 108 -36.57 -5.57 14.24
C LEU A 108 -37.95 -5.93 13.69
N THR A 109 -38.05 -7.02 12.94
CA THR A 109 -39.30 -7.48 12.32
C THR A 109 -40.35 -7.78 13.39
N GLU A 110 -39.99 -8.56 14.40
CA GLU A 110 -40.85 -8.88 15.54
C GLU A 110 -41.31 -7.61 16.28
N TYR A 111 -40.39 -6.69 16.55
CA TYR A 111 -40.74 -5.42 17.20
C TYR A 111 -41.72 -4.60 16.35
N LEU A 112 -41.50 -4.48 15.05
CA LEU A 112 -42.36 -3.70 14.16
C LEU A 112 -43.73 -4.33 13.94
N SER A 113 -43.82 -5.66 13.97
CA SER A 113 -45.08 -6.41 13.90
C SER A 113 -45.92 -6.28 15.17
N ASN A 114 -45.27 -6.13 16.32
CA ASN A 114 -45.92 -5.97 17.62
C ASN A 114 -46.22 -4.51 17.99
N LEU A 115 -45.86 -3.54 17.14
CA LEU A 115 -46.15 -2.12 17.39
C LEU A 115 -47.65 -1.82 17.26
N PRO A 116 -48.25 -1.05 18.19
CA PRO A 116 -49.62 -0.59 18.05
C PRO A 116 -49.83 0.24 16.77
N SER A 117 -51.01 0.13 16.15
CA SER A 117 -51.33 0.77 14.87
C SER A 117 -51.27 2.30 14.89
N ILE A 118 -51.32 2.94 16.07
CA ILE A 118 -51.12 4.39 16.23
C ILE A 118 -49.75 4.87 15.71
N TYR A 119 -48.76 3.98 15.63
CA TYR A 119 -47.43 4.28 15.10
C TYR A 119 -47.31 3.99 13.60
N ASP A 120 -48.33 3.43 12.96
CA ASP A 120 -48.27 3.07 11.53
C ASP A 120 -48.13 4.28 10.63
N ASP A 121 -48.68 5.42 11.06
CA ASP A 121 -48.58 6.67 10.32
C ASP A 121 -47.34 7.51 10.63
N ASP A 122 -46.53 7.09 11.61
CA ASP A 122 -45.32 7.80 11.97
C ASP A 122 -44.26 7.71 10.86
N ASN A 123 -43.68 8.86 10.51
CA ASN A 123 -42.74 8.96 9.38
C ASN A 123 -41.49 8.10 9.60
N ASP A 124 -40.95 8.03 10.83
CA ASP A 124 -39.77 7.23 11.11
C ASP A 124 -40.08 5.73 10.99
N ILE A 125 -41.23 5.30 11.51
CA ILE A 125 -41.68 3.90 11.46
C ILE A 125 -42.00 3.48 10.02
N LYS A 126 -42.74 4.29 9.26
CA LYS A 126 -42.98 4.08 7.82
C LYS A 126 -41.67 3.93 7.06
N ALA A 127 -40.71 4.82 7.33
CA ALA A 127 -39.42 4.77 6.66
C ALA A 127 -38.64 3.50 7.04
N ILE A 128 -38.62 3.10 8.31
CA ILE A 128 -37.98 1.85 8.74
C ILE A 128 -38.66 0.63 8.10
N ARG A 129 -40.00 0.57 8.05
CA ARG A 129 -40.74 -0.54 7.42
C ARG A 129 -40.50 -0.64 5.91
N ASN A 130 -40.55 0.47 5.19
CA ASN A 130 -40.24 0.49 3.76
C ASN A 130 -38.80 0.00 3.50
N ARG A 131 -37.85 0.41 4.36
CA ARG A 131 -36.46 -0.05 4.32
C ARG A 131 -36.26 -1.51 4.77
N LEU A 132 -37.22 -2.09 5.51
CA LEU A 132 -37.25 -3.50 5.90
C LEU A 132 -37.72 -4.38 4.73
N VAL A 133 -38.70 -3.92 3.95
CA VAL A 133 -39.18 -4.62 2.74
C VAL A 133 -38.12 -4.69 1.65
N SER A 134 -37.27 -3.67 1.53
CA SER A 134 -36.09 -3.68 0.63
C SER A 134 -34.91 -4.51 1.17
N ILE A 135 -35.06 -5.17 2.32
CA ILE A 135 -34.09 -6.17 2.78
C ILE A 135 -34.43 -7.49 2.11
N GLU A 136 -33.90 -7.69 0.91
CA GLU A 136 -33.74 -9.06 0.41
C GLU A 136 -32.88 -9.84 1.42
N GLU A 137 -33.16 -11.12 1.61
CA GLU A 137 -32.15 -11.98 2.26
C GLU A 137 -30.98 -12.01 1.30
N SER A 138 -29.87 -11.36 1.68
CA SER A 138 -28.64 -11.52 0.94
C SER A 138 -28.34 -13.00 0.88
N THR A 139 -28.27 -13.55 -0.33
CA THR A 139 -27.53 -14.78 -0.51
C THR A 139 -26.09 -14.42 -0.18
N VAL A 140 -25.59 -14.91 0.96
CA VAL A 140 -24.25 -14.66 1.51
C VAL A 140 -23.15 -14.82 0.43
N GLU A 141 -23.43 -15.57 -0.62
CA GLU A 141 -22.56 -15.89 -1.75
C GLU A 141 -22.50 -14.85 -2.88
N THR A 142 -23.43 -13.90 -3.02
CA THR A 142 -23.33 -12.85 -4.08
C THR A 142 -22.67 -11.58 -3.57
N ASP A 143 -23.00 -11.13 -2.36
CA ASP A 143 -22.51 -9.85 -1.82
C ASP A 143 -21.08 -9.93 -1.30
N ARG A 144 -20.65 -11.11 -0.79
CA ARG A 144 -19.25 -11.33 -0.42
C ARG A 144 -18.32 -11.25 -1.62
N PHE A 145 -18.69 -11.78 -2.78
CA PHE A 145 -17.69 -11.88 -3.86
C PHE A 145 -17.48 -10.57 -4.62
N LEU A 146 -18.48 -9.69 -4.71
CA LEU A 146 -18.37 -8.49 -5.55
C LEU A 146 -17.44 -7.43 -4.95
N ILE A 147 -17.60 -7.04 -3.69
CA ILE A 147 -16.84 -5.93 -3.09
C ILE A 147 -15.33 -6.19 -3.00
N HIS A 148 -14.95 -7.46 -2.80
CA HIS A 148 -13.56 -7.89 -2.70
C HIS A 148 -12.89 -8.08 -4.07
N GLN A 149 -13.65 -7.95 -5.16
CA GLN A 149 -13.14 -7.90 -6.53
C GLN A 149 -13.09 -6.47 -7.10
N ILE A 150 -13.62 -5.48 -6.39
CA ILE A 150 -13.62 -4.08 -6.84
C ILE A 150 -12.21 -3.47 -6.70
N PRO A 151 -11.66 -2.81 -7.73
CA PRO A 151 -10.37 -2.13 -7.63
C PRO A 151 -10.38 -1.01 -6.58
N ARG A 152 -9.31 -0.91 -5.79
CA ARG A 152 -9.10 0.17 -4.81
C ARG A 152 -8.45 1.41 -5.42
N VAL A 153 -7.68 1.21 -6.48
CA VAL A 153 -6.94 2.26 -7.18
C VAL A 153 -7.42 2.40 -8.61
N SER A 154 -7.37 3.61 -9.13
CA SER A 154 -7.69 3.93 -10.52
C SER A 154 -6.53 3.47 -11.41
N PRO A 155 -6.76 2.72 -12.50
CA PRO A 155 -5.70 2.13 -13.31
C PRO A 155 -4.99 3.18 -14.15
N ALA A 156 -3.75 2.91 -14.56
CA ALA A 156 -3.01 3.74 -15.52
C ALA A 156 -3.12 3.23 -16.96
N ARG A 157 -2.96 4.12 -17.96
CA ARG A 157 -3.06 3.77 -19.39
C ARG A 157 -1.89 2.93 -19.89
N LYS A 158 -0.67 3.35 -19.59
CA LYS A 158 0.51 2.49 -19.68
C LYS A 158 0.66 1.91 -18.29
N ASN A 159 0.58 0.60 -18.17
CA ASN A 159 0.71 -0.01 -16.86
C ASN A 159 2.19 -0.12 -16.48
N THR A 160 2.81 0.98 -16.02
CA THR A 160 4.15 0.91 -15.41
C THR A 160 4.15 0.12 -14.12
N ALA A 161 2.98 -0.18 -13.51
CA ALA A 161 2.91 -1.12 -12.39
C ALA A 161 3.10 -2.59 -12.82
N ARG A 162 3.25 -2.87 -14.14
CA ARG A 162 3.78 -4.14 -14.65
C ARG A 162 5.26 -4.03 -15.03
N GLU A 163 5.97 -3.01 -14.55
CA GLU A 163 7.42 -2.94 -14.67
C GLU A 163 8.05 -4.13 -13.95
N TYR A 164 8.80 -4.92 -14.71
CA TYR A 164 9.52 -6.03 -14.11
C TYR A 164 10.85 -5.54 -13.51
N PHE A 165 10.82 -5.14 -12.24
CA PHE A 165 12.02 -4.78 -11.49
C PHE A 165 12.71 -6.04 -10.95
N ALA A 166 13.60 -6.62 -11.76
CA ALA A 166 14.38 -7.81 -11.40
C ALA A 166 15.45 -7.56 -10.31
N THR A 167 15.76 -6.28 -10.05
CA THR A 167 16.70 -5.81 -9.04
C THR A 167 16.12 -4.56 -8.37
N GLY A 168 15.91 -4.59 -7.06
CA GLY A 168 15.42 -3.46 -6.28
C GLY A 168 16.50 -2.42 -5.96
N HIS A 169 16.10 -1.34 -5.27
CA HIS A 169 16.99 -0.26 -4.86
C HIS A 169 17.10 -0.05 -3.34
N ASP A 170 16.29 -0.75 -2.54
CA ASP A 170 16.27 -0.58 -1.09
C ASP A 170 17.51 -1.13 -0.39
N THR A 171 17.89 -0.53 0.74
CA THR A 171 18.78 -1.20 1.69
C THR A 171 18.05 -2.40 2.29
N ALA A 172 18.66 -3.59 2.21
CA ALA A 172 18.06 -4.81 2.73
C ALA A 172 17.82 -4.68 4.23
N THR A 173 16.63 -5.09 4.69
CA THR A 173 16.17 -4.93 6.07
C THR A 173 15.44 -6.19 6.49
N SER A 174 15.68 -6.63 7.73
CA SER A 174 15.09 -7.84 8.31
C SER A 174 13.76 -7.50 8.97
N ALA A 175 12.73 -8.30 8.74
CA ALA A 175 11.48 -8.21 9.49
C ALA A 175 11.64 -8.62 10.96
N LEU A 176 12.74 -9.30 11.33
CA LEU A 176 13.07 -9.68 12.70
C LEU A 176 13.82 -8.58 13.49
N ARG A 177 14.32 -7.53 12.81
CA ARG A 177 15.04 -6.41 13.44
C ARG A 177 14.18 -5.65 14.46
N GLY A 178 12.85 -5.70 14.30
CA GLY A 178 11.92 -4.86 15.06
C GLY A 178 11.98 -3.39 14.66
N TYR A 179 11.06 -2.59 15.19
CA TYR A 179 10.75 -1.26 14.64
C TYR A 179 11.28 -0.08 15.46
N TRP A 180 12.32 -0.25 16.27
CA TRP A 180 12.83 0.82 17.14
C TRP A 180 14.35 0.98 17.09
N ASP A 181 15.02 0.34 16.12
CA ASP A 181 16.48 0.34 16.07
C ASP A 181 17.04 1.68 15.58
N GLU A 182 17.42 2.53 16.55
CA GLU A 182 18.12 3.79 16.33
C GLU A 182 19.65 3.65 16.40
N SER A 183 20.17 2.44 16.13
CA SER A 183 21.60 2.13 16.15
C SER A 183 22.44 3.21 15.47
N GLU A 184 23.44 3.71 16.20
CA GLU A 184 24.47 4.59 15.68
C GLU A 184 25.44 3.82 14.77
N PRO A 185 26.16 4.52 13.86
CA PRO A 185 27.24 3.92 13.09
C PRO A 185 28.32 3.33 14.01
N VAL A 186 28.86 2.19 13.62
CA VAL A 186 29.99 1.53 14.30
C VAL A 186 31.32 1.81 13.59
N GLU A 187 32.44 1.49 14.25
CA GLU A 187 33.78 1.65 13.69
C GLU A 187 33.97 0.84 12.39
N PHE A 188 34.54 1.51 11.38
CA PHE A 188 34.77 0.96 10.05
C PHE A 188 35.97 0.00 10.04
N THR A 189 35.87 -1.08 9.25
CA THR A 189 37.04 -1.90 8.89
C THR A 189 37.51 -1.60 7.47
N GLU A 190 38.69 -2.11 7.11
CA GLU A 190 39.21 -2.00 5.73
C GLU A 190 38.24 -2.62 4.70
N LYS A 191 37.54 -3.71 5.07
CA LYS A 191 36.55 -4.38 4.23
C LYS A 191 35.20 -3.65 4.16
N ASP A 192 34.93 -2.76 5.12
CA ASP A 192 33.75 -1.89 5.06
C ASP A 192 33.97 -0.73 4.06
N GLY A 193 35.23 -0.34 3.79
CA GLY A 193 35.56 0.76 2.88
C GLY A 193 34.97 2.08 3.37
N SER A 194 34.25 2.79 2.50
CA SER A 194 33.54 4.04 2.85
C SER A 194 32.12 3.81 3.34
N ARG A 195 31.68 2.55 3.46
CA ARG A 195 30.29 2.21 3.76
C ARG A 195 30.03 2.30 5.27
N PRO A 196 29.07 3.14 5.71
CA PRO A 196 28.66 3.13 7.12
C PRO A 196 27.97 1.81 7.45
N ARG A 197 28.35 1.26 8.61
CA ARG A 197 27.69 0.10 9.20
C ARG A 197 27.07 0.50 10.51
N TYR A 198 25.92 -0.08 10.81
CA TYR A 198 25.14 0.24 11.99
C TYR A 198 25.18 -0.92 12.98
N GLY A 199 25.18 -0.59 14.28
CA GLY A 199 24.91 -1.58 15.31
C GLY A 199 23.49 -2.15 15.19
N GLU A 200 23.09 -2.99 16.13
CA GLU A 200 21.69 -3.42 16.24
C GLU A 200 21.24 -3.26 17.69
N ASP A 201 20.07 -2.65 17.89
CA ASP A 201 19.39 -2.67 19.17
C ASP A 201 18.75 -4.05 19.42
N GLU A 202 19.45 -4.89 20.18
CA GLU A 202 18.99 -6.23 20.58
C GLU A 202 17.65 -6.20 21.36
N SER A 203 17.28 -5.07 21.98
CA SER A 203 16.01 -4.96 22.71
C SER A 203 14.80 -4.79 21.79
N ALA A 204 15.01 -4.33 20.56
CA ALA A 204 13.96 -4.14 19.56
C ALA A 204 13.65 -5.42 18.78
N ARG A 205 14.58 -6.38 18.74
CA ARG A 205 14.48 -7.57 17.89
C ARG A 205 13.30 -8.48 18.25
N LEU A 206 12.66 -9.01 17.21
CA LEU A 206 11.66 -10.07 17.36
C LEU A 206 12.39 -11.41 17.50
N LEU A 207 12.39 -11.92 18.73
CA LEU A 207 13.02 -13.19 19.06
C LEU A 207 12.01 -14.33 19.02
N PHE A 208 12.31 -15.45 18.35
CA PHE A 208 11.44 -16.64 18.32
C PHE A 208 11.14 -17.19 19.72
N LYS A 209 12.08 -17.01 20.65
CA LYS A 209 11.90 -17.40 22.06
C LYS A 209 10.72 -16.67 22.72
N GLN A 210 10.52 -15.40 22.37
CA GLN A 210 9.48 -14.54 22.92
C GLN A 210 8.19 -14.60 22.08
N HIS A 211 8.35 -14.68 20.75
CA HIS A 211 7.27 -14.72 19.78
C HIS A 211 7.40 -15.99 18.93
N PRO A 212 6.90 -17.14 19.40
CA PRO A 212 7.09 -18.40 18.67
C PRO A 212 6.30 -18.47 17.36
N LYS A 213 5.28 -17.64 17.14
CA LYS A 213 4.45 -17.68 15.93
C LYS A 213 4.45 -16.33 15.23
N LEU A 214 5.48 -16.10 14.42
CA LEU A 214 5.65 -14.88 13.64
C LEU A 214 5.08 -15.05 12.23
N SER A 215 4.43 -14.01 11.73
CA SER A 215 3.93 -13.93 10.37
C SER A 215 4.25 -12.59 9.73
N PHE A 216 4.84 -12.61 8.54
CA PHE A 216 5.23 -11.42 7.79
C PHE A 216 4.60 -11.42 6.40
N PHE A 217 4.20 -10.23 5.93
CA PHE A 217 3.69 -10.02 4.58
C PHE A 217 4.60 -9.01 3.87
N PHE A 218 5.22 -9.40 2.76
CA PHE A 218 6.01 -8.52 1.90
C PHE A 218 5.21 -8.19 0.64
N GLY A 219 4.66 -6.98 0.57
CA GLY A 219 3.92 -6.47 -0.58
C GLY A 219 4.83 -5.67 -1.52
N GLY A 220 4.81 -6.00 -2.81
CA GLY A 220 5.79 -5.46 -3.76
C GLY A 220 7.17 -6.05 -3.51
N VAL A 221 7.25 -7.38 -3.36
CA VAL A 221 8.49 -8.07 -2.94
C VAL A 221 9.66 -7.91 -3.92
N SER A 222 9.38 -7.69 -5.22
CA SER A 222 10.39 -7.47 -6.26
C SER A 222 11.47 -8.57 -6.32
N ASP A 223 12.66 -8.33 -5.78
CA ASP A 223 13.81 -9.25 -5.82
C ASP A 223 14.07 -9.99 -4.50
N ALA A 224 13.07 -9.97 -3.60
CA ALA A 224 13.07 -10.64 -2.31
C ALA A 224 14.24 -10.29 -1.38
N ARG A 225 14.96 -9.17 -1.57
CA ARG A 225 16.09 -8.79 -0.70
C ARG A 225 15.75 -8.78 0.77
N HIS A 226 14.56 -8.28 1.14
CA HIS A 226 14.12 -8.22 2.53
C HIS A 226 13.79 -9.61 3.09
N VAL A 227 13.28 -10.51 2.25
CA VAL A 227 13.02 -11.92 2.62
C VAL A 227 14.34 -12.66 2.83
N ILE A 228 15.28 -12.53 1.88
CA ILE A 228 16.63 -13.11 1.95
C ILE A 228 17.33 -12.62 3.22
N TYR A 229 17.26 -11.32 3.51
CA TYR A 229 17.89 -10.73 4.68
C TYR A 229 17.21 -11.15 6.00
N THR A 230 15.88 -11.31 5.99
CA THR A 230 15.13 -11.86 7.14
C THR A 230 15.55 -13.31 7.42
N LEU A 231 15.77 -14.13 6.39
CA LEU A 231 16.28 -15.50 6.55
C LEU A 231 17.72 -15.50 7.09
N ALA A 232 18.56 -14.57 6.62
CA ALA A 232 19.92 -14.42 7.14
C ALA A 232 19.94 -14.05 8.63
N ASP A 233 19.06 -13.14 9.07
CA ASP A 233 18.91 -12.79 10.48
C ASP A 233 18.32 -13.94 11.31
N ALA A 234 17.33 -14.67 10.76
CA ALA A 234 16.72 -15.83 11.42
C ALA A 234 17.75 -16.93 11.75
N ARG A 235 18.80 -17.08 10.93
CA ARG A 235 19.92 -17.99 11.18
C ARG A 235 20.51 -17.81 12.59
N ARG A 236 20.61 -16.56 13.07
CA ARG A 236 21.21 -16.22 14.38
C ARG A 236 20.41 -16.76 15.57
N GLN A 237 19.17 -17.20 15.34
CA GLN A 237 18.25 -17.67 16.38
C GLN A 237 17.97 -19.19 16.28
N LEU A 238 18.63 -19.92 15.38
CA LEU A 238 18.33 -21.34 15.13
C LEU A 238 18.61 -22.23 16.35
N ASP A 239 19.62 -21.91 17.14
CA ASP A 239 19.96 -22.67 18.35
C ASP A 239 18.90 -22.48 19.44
N ASP A 240 18.29 -21.30 19.54
CA ASP A 240 17.26 -20.97 20.53
C ASP A 240 15.93 -21.70 20.29
N ILE A 241 15.73 -22.22 19.07
CA ILE A 241 14.52 -22.91 18.66
C ILE A 241 14.72 -24.42 18.51
N ARG A 242 15.92 -24.92 18.77
CA ARG A 242 16.22 -26.35 18.65
C ARG A 242 15.24 -27.17 19.50
N ASP A 243 14.70 -28.22 18.89
CA ASP A 243 13.72 -29.13 19.49
C ASP A 243 12.39 -28.46 19.91
N ARG A 244 12.06 -27.29 19.32
CA ARG A 244 10.78 -26.60 19.53
C ARG A 244 9.85 -26.67 18.33
N ASP A 245 8.83 -27.52 18.43
CA ASP A 245 7.81 -27.67 17.40
C ASP A 245 6.80 -26.51 17.35
N ASP A 246 6.75 -25.70 18.42
CA ASP A 246 5.80 -24.59 18.55
C ASP A 246 6.24 -23.33 17.79
N VAL A 247 7.50 -23.27 17.35
CA VAL A 247 8.04 -22.15 16.56
C VAL A 247 7.59 -22.27 15.09
N LYS A 248 7.00 -21.19 14.58
CA LYS A 248 6.54 -21.02 13.20
C LYS A 248 6.84 -19.60 12.72
N LEU A 249 7.49 -19.52 11.56
CA LEU A 249 7.69 -18.33 10.76
C LEU A 249 6.94 -18.51 9.43
N HIS A 250 5.88 -17.72 9.23
CA HIS A 250 5.12 -17.72 7.97
C HIS A 250 5.36 -16.42 7.21
N ILE A 251 5.93 -16.51 6.02
CA ILE A 251 6.21 -15.36 5.15
C ILE A 251 5.28 -15.42 3.94
N VAL A 252 4.46 -14.40 3.76
CA VAL A 252 3.72 -14.19 2.51
C VAL A 252 4.52 -13.23 1.63
N ILE A 253 4.83 -13.64 0.41
CA ILE A 253 5.46 -12.78 -0.60
C ILE A 253 4.41 -12.43 -1.67
N ASN A 254 4.18 -11.15 -1.88
CA ASN A 254 3.17 -10.64 -2.80
C ASN A 254 3.77 -9.68 -3.81
N ASP A 255 3.41 -9.89 -5.07
CA ASP A 255 3.73 -9.00 -6.17
C ASP A 255 2.60 -9.01 -7.20
N ILE A 256 2.40 -7.90 -7.89
CA ILE A 256 1.45 -7.82 -9.01
C ILE A 256 1.93 -8.66 -10.19
N LEU A 257 3.25 -8.86 -10.35
CA LEU A 257 3.85 -9.66 -11.40
C LEU A 257 4.17 -11.08 -10.93
N PRO A 258 3.60 -12.10 -11.59
CA PRO A 258 4.03 -13.50 -11.38
C PRO A 258 5.52 -13.72 -11.61
N THR A 259 6.16 -12.87 -12.43
CA THR A 259 7.57 -13.00 -12.82
C THR A 259 8.53 -12.70 -11.68
N CYS A 260 8.23 -11.70 -10.84
CA CYS A 260 8.96 -11.46 -9.59
C CYS A 260 8.91 -12.70 -8.69
N LEU A 261 7.70 -13.21 -8.42
CA LEU A 261 7.52 -14.36 -7.55
C LEU A 261 8.16 -15.66 -8.09
N ALA A 262 8.12 -15.86 -9.42
CA ALA A 262 8.79 -17.01 -10.04
C ALA A 262 10.31 -16.95 -9.89
N ARG A 263 10.90 -15.74 -10.01
CA ARG A 263 12.32 -15.49 -9.76
C ARG A 263 12.69 -15.73 -8.30
N ASP A 264 11.86 -15.24 -7.37
CA ASP A 264 12.06 -15.42 -5.94
C ASP A 264 12.00 -16.89 -5.54
N VAL A 265 11.01 -17.65 -6.03
CA VAL A 265 10.91 -19.10 -5.81
C VAL A 265 12.13 -19.84 -6.38
N LEU A 266 12.61 -19.44 -7.55
CA LEU A 266 13.84 -19.99 -8.14
C LEU A 266 15.05 -19.74 -7.25
N ILE A 267 15.25 -18.50 -6.80
CA ILE A 267 16.33 -18.10 -5.89
C ILE A 267 16.27 -18.88 -4.58
N LEU A 268 15.10 -18.95 -3.94
CA LEU A 268 14.90 -19.67 -2.68
C LEU A 268 15.16 -21.17 -2.83
N SER A 269 14.82 -21.78 -3.98
CA SER A 269 15.14 -23.18 -4.27
C SER A 269 16.65 -23.45 -4.43
N ILE A 270 17.40 -22.47 -4.94
CA ILE A 270 18.87 -22.56 -5.05
C ILE A 270 19.49 -22.37 -3.66
N LEU A 271 18.96 -21.45 -2.86
CA LEU A 271 19.36 -21.27 -1.46
C LEU A 271 19.12 -22.53 -0.62
N GLU A 272 18.02 -23.25 -0.80
CA GLU A 272 17.78 -24.52 -0.10
C GLU A 272 18.89 -25.55 -0.34
N ASP A 273 19.32 -25.71 -1.60
CA ASP A 273 20.40 -26.64 -1.93
C ASP A 273 21.75 -26.11 -1.44
N LEU A 274 22.03 -24.81 -1.60
CA LEU A 274 23.26 -24.17 -1.12
C LEU A 274 23.43 -24.30 0.40
N GLY A 275 22.33 -24.23 1.16
CA GLY A 275 22.34 -24.38 2.61
C GLY A 275 22.66 -25.79 3.11
N GLN A 276 22.85 -26.76 2.20
CA GLN A 276 23.35 -28.09 2.53
C GLN A 276 24.89 -28.19 2.51
N ALA A 277 25.60 -27.16 2.05
CA ALA A 277 27.07 -27.12 2.13
C ALA A 277 27.53 -27.19 3.59
N GLU A 278 28.69 -27.81 3.82
CA GLU A 278 29.23 -27.99 5.17
C GLU A 278 29.55 -26.65 5.84
N SER A 279 30.15 -25.74 5.07
CA SER A 279 30.54 -24.41 5.50
C SER A 279 30.61 -23.44 4.33
N LEU A 280 30.69 -22.13 4.61
CA LEU A 280 30.97 -21.16 3.55
C LEU A 280 32.31 -21.47 2.86
N GLU A 281 33.33 -21.90 3.60
CA GLU A 281 34.65 -22.25 3.07
C GLU A 281 34.61 -23.48 2.16
N SER A 282 33.74 -24.46 2.45
CA SER A 282 33.58 -25.65 1.62
C SER A 282 33.11 -25.32 0.20
N ILE A 283 32.33 -24.24 0.02
CA ILE A 283 31.87 -23.76 -1.30
C ILE A 283 33.05 -23.36 -2.19
N TYR A 284 34.15 -22.89 -1.59
CA TYR A 284 35.37 -22.52 -2.30
C TYR A 284 36.31 -23.71 -2.53
N THR A 285 36.13 -24.80 -1.77
CA THR A 285 37.11 -25.89 -1.67
C THR A 285 36.48 -27.25 -1.96
N THR A 286 36.05 -27.99 -0.93
CA THR A 286 35.62 -29.39 -1.03
C THR A 286 34.31 -29.60 -1.78
N ASP A 287 33.41 -28.62 -1.76
CA ASP A 287 32.10 -28.66 -2.40
C ASP A 287 32.00 -27.77 -3.66
N LYS A 288 33.14 -27.28 -4.16
CA LYS A 288 33.23 -26.33 -5.27
C LYS A 288 32.39 -26.74 -6.49
N ASP A 289 32.49 -28.01 -6.91
CA ASP A 289 31.79 -28.50 -8.11
C ASP A 289 30.26 -28.51 -7.97
N ARG A 290 29.75 -28.69 -6.75
CA ARG A 290 28.31 -28.78 -6.50
C ARG A 290 27.73 -27.45 -6.03
N TYR A 291 28.20 -26.95 -4.89
CA TYR A 291 27.67 -25.75 -4.26
C TYR A 291 28.34 -24.48 -4.77
N GLY A 292 29.60 -24.55 -5.23
CA GLY A 292 30.26 -23.42 -5.88
C GLY A 292 29.61 -23.01 -7.19
N ASN A 293 29.24 -23.98 -8.05
CA ASN A 293 28.48 -23.72 -9.27
C ASN A 293 27.08 -23.15 -8.99
N LEU A 294 26.40 -23.61 -7.93
CA LEU A 294 25.11 -23.03 -7.51
C LEU A 294 25.26 -21.60 -6.98
N ALA A 295 26.31 -21.32 -6.21
CA ALA A 295 26.63 -19.99 -5.73
C ALA A 295 26.95 -19.03 -6.89
N ALA A 296 27.73 -19.48 -7.88
CA ALA A 296 28.01 -18.73 -9.09
C ALA A 296 26.74 -18.47 -9.91
N LEU A 297 25.89 -19.49 -10.12
CA LEU A 297 24.60 -19.31 -10.78
C LEU A 297 23.74 -18.25 -10.06
N LEU A 298 23.62 -18.35 -8.73
CA LEU A 298 22.83 -17.42 -7.94
C LEU A 298 23.33 -15.99 -8.06
N PHE A 299 24.66 -15.80 -8.08
CA PHE A 299 25.30 -14.51 -8.32
C PHE A 299 24.96 -13.95 -9.70
N TYR A 300 25.01 -14.76 -10.76
CA TYR A 300 24.63 -14.33 -12.10
C TYR A 300 23.13 -14.04 -12.24
N ILE A 301 22.26 -14.83 -11.61
CA ILE A 301 20.82 -14.56 -11.58
C ILE A 301 20.56 -13.17 -11.01
N TYR A 302 21.21 -12.83 -9.90
CA TYR A 302 20.97 -11.60 -9.14
C TYR A 302 21.69 -10.37 -9.70
N CYS A 303 22.93 -10.52 -10.18
CA CYS A 303 23.83 -9.41 -10.52
C CYS A 303 24.18 -9.30 -12.01
N GLY A 304 23.97 -10.34 -12.82
CA GLY A 304 24.41 -10.38 -14.22
C GLY A 304 23.28 -10.17 -15.23
N VAL A 305 23.48 -9.32 -16.23
CA VAL A 305 22.56 -9.18 -17.38
C VAL A 305 22.78 -10.27 -18.45
N VAL A 306 23.96 -10.88 -18.46
CA VAL A 306 24.33 -12.05 -19.26
C VAL A 306 25.03 -13.06 -18.35
N MET A 307 25.06 -14.32 -18.76
CA MET A 307 25.73 -15.40 -18.02
C MET A 307 26.45 -16.41 -18.94
N PRO A 308 27.52 -17.05 -18.44
CA PRO A 308 28.20 -18.14 -19.13
C PRO A 308 27.25 -19.27 -19.56
N PRO A 309 27.50 -19.94 -20.70
CA PRO A 309 26.64 -21.02 -21.21
C PRO A 309 26.42 -22.16 -20.22
N THR A 310 27.45 -22.60 -19.48
CA THR A 310 27.27 -23.73 -18.55
C THR A 310 26.40 -23.36 -17.35
N LEU A 311 26.46 -22.10 -16.87
CA LEU A 311 25.55 -21.60 -15.84
C LEU A 311 24.13 -21.44 -16.38
N PHE A 312 23.98 -21.08 -17.66
CA PHE A 312 22.68 -21.05 -18.33
C PHE A 312 22.06 -22.46 -18.43
N ASP A 313 22.85 -23.48 -18.75
CA ASP A 313 22.39 -24.88 -18.77
C ASP A 313 22.00 -25.36 -17.36
N LEU A 314 22.76 -24.95 -16.34
CA LEU A 314 22.41 -25.19 -14.94
C LEU A 314 21.10 -24.48 -14.57
N LEU A 315 20.90 -23.23 -14.98
CA LEU A 315 19.64 -22.50 -14.83
C LEU A 315 18.46 -23.25 -15.45
N MET A 316 18.60 -23.75 -16.68
CA MET A 316 17.55 -24.56 -17.33
C MET A 316 17.20 -25.79 -16.51
N THR A 317 18.22 -26.49 -15.99
CA THR A 317 18.05 -27.67 -15.14
C THR A 317 17.31 -27.33 -13.85
N ARG A 318 17.60 -26.16 -13.24
CA ARG A 318 16.86 -25.66 -12.06
C ARG A 318 15.40 -25.37 -12.36
N ILE A 319 15.13 -24.74 -13.50
CA ILE A 319 13.77 -24.44 -13.95
C ILE A 319 12.99 -25.74 -14.19
N ASP A 320 13.59 -26.72 -14.88
CA ASP A 320 12.96 -28.03 -15.13
C ASP A 320 12.58 -28.74 -13.83
N ARG A 321 13.51 -28.79 -12.87
CA ARG A 321 13.25 -29.38 -11.54
C ARG A 321 12.08 -28.70 -10.84
N LEU A 322 12.02 -27.37 -10.84
CA LEU A 322 10.90 -26.64 -10.21
C LEU A 322 9.56 -26.90 -10.90
N ILE A 323 9.54 -26.88 -12.24
CA ILE A 323 8.34 -27.20 -13.01
C ILE A 323 7.85 -28.61 -12.67
N GLU A 324 8.75 -29.59 -12.67
CA GLU A 324 8.45 -30.98 -12.30
C GLU A 324 7.90 -31.08 -10.88
N GLN A 325 8.57 -30.46 -9.91
CA GLN A 325 8.17 -30.49 -8.50
C GLN A 325 6.78 -29.88 -8.29
N GLY A 326 6.50 -28.71 -8.86
CA GLY A 326 5.19 -28.08 -8.69
C GLY A 326 4.06 -28.79 -9.44
N ASN A 327 4.33 -29.38 -10.62
CA ASN A 327 3.35 -30.17 -11.35
C ASN A 327 3.04 -31.51 -10.67
N THR A 328 4.04 -32.12 -10.01
CA THR A 328 3.89 -33.39 -9.29
C THR A 328 3.49 -33.21 -7.82
N LYS A 329 3.32 -31.96 -7.34
CA LYS A 329 3.00 -31.63 -5.94
C LYS A 329 4.07 -32.13 -4.95
N THR A 330 5.33 -32.08 -5.37
CA THR A 330 6.52 -32.45 -4.59
C THR A 330 7.43 -31.26 -4.30
N LEU A 331 6.87 -30.04 -4.30
CA LEU A 331 7.58 -28.84 -3.84
C LEU A 331 8.06 -29.02 -2.39
N PRO A 332 9.18 -28.38 -1.99
CA PRO A 332 9.65 -28.42 -0.62
C PRO A 332 8.58 -28.01 0.40
N SER A 333 8.59 -28.61 1.59
CA SER A 333 7.56 -28.37 2.61
C SER A 333 7.48 -26.94 3.11
N TRP A 334 8.57 -26.18 2.99
CA TRP A 334 8.59 -24.75 3.33
C TRP A 334 7.89 -23.88 2.29
N LEU A 335 7.62 -24.38 1.08
CA LEU A 335 7.00 -23.61 -0.01
C LEU A 335 5.56 -24.06 -0.25
N VAL A 336 4.61 -23.18 0.05
CA VAL A 336 3.18 -23.44 -0.14
C VAL A 336 2.67 -22.59 -1.29
N VAL A 337 2.25 -23.26 -2.37
CA VAL A 337 1.65 -22.63 -3.55
C VAL A 337 0.39 -23.39 -3.92
N ASP A 338 -0.76 -22.71 -3.94
CA ASP A 338 -2.00 -23.32 -4.43
C ASP A 338 -2.00 -23.48 -5.96
N ASP A 339 -2.98 -24.20 -6.50
CA ASP A 339 -3.06 -24.49 -7.94
C ASP A 339 -3.21 -23.23 -8.80
N GLN A 340 -3.92 -22.22 -8.31
CA GLN A 340 -4.17 -20.98 -9.04
C GLN A 340 -2.91 -20.13 -9.13
N GLN A 341 -2.16 -20.01 -8.03
CA GLN A 341 -0.88 -19.32 -8.00
C GLN A 341 0.16 -20.09 -8.81
N TRP A 342 0.25 -21.41 -8.67
CA TRP A 342 1.19 -22.24 -9.42
C TRP A 342 0.98 -22.13 -10.93
N THR A 343 -0.28 -22.11 -11.39
CA THR A 343 -0.62 -21.91 -12.81
C THR A 343 -0.02 -20.62 -13.39
N LYS A 344 0.06 -19.55 -12.59
CA LYS A 344 0.66 -18.28 -13.01
C LYS A 344 2.19 -18.35 -13.00
N LEU A 345 2.80 -18.95 -11.97
CA LEU A 345 4.26 -19.09 -11.87
C LEU A 345 4.83 -20.02 -12.95
N VAL A 346 4.19 -21.18 -13.19
CA VAL A 346 4.64 -22.15 -14.18
C VAL A 346 4.59 -21.60 -15.61
N LYS A 347 3.70 -20.63 -15.88
CA LYS A 347 3.67 -19.92 -17.16
C LYS A 347 4.96 -19.11 -17.37
N VAL A 348 5.43 -18.40 -16.34
CA VAL A 348 6.70 -17.66 -16.38
C VAL A 348 7.88 -18.62 -16.51
N LEU A 349 7.93 -19.65 -15.67
CA LEU A 349 8.98 -20.68 -15.74
C LEU A 349 9.02 -21.33 -17.12
N GLY A 350 7.86 -21.61 -17.73
CA GLY A 350 7.73 -22.14 -19.08
C GLY A 350 8.19 -21.16 -20.16
N TYR A 351 7.97 -19.85 -19.99
CA TYR A 351 8.54 -18.82 -20.87
C TYR A 351 10.07 -18.83 -20.80
N TRP A 352 10.64 -18.76 -19.59
CA TRP A 352 12.09 -18.85 -19.40
C TRP A 352 12.68 -20.15 -19.93
N ARG A 353 11.97 -21.27 -19.75
CA ARG A 353 12.44 -22.60 -20.18
C ARG A 353 12.64 -22.73 -21.70
N LYS A 354 12.00 -21.88 -22.51
CA LYS A 354 12.26 -21.81 -23.96
C LYS A 354 13.72 -21.44 -24.26
N GLY A 355 14.38 -20.76 -23.32
CA GLY A 355 15.77 -20.32 -23.46
C GLY A 355 15.97 -19.15 -24.44
N GLU A 356 14.88 -18.60 -24.97
CA GLU A 356 14.88 -17.48 -25.91
C GLU A 356 14.44 -16.20 -25.19
N SER A 357 15.31 -15.19 -25.22
CA SER A 357 15.03 -13.84 -24.72
C SER A 357 14.56 -12.95 -25.87
N TRP A 358 13.65 -12.01 -25.60
CA TRP A 358 13.28 -10.97 -26.58
C TRP A 358 14.43 -9.97 -26.85
N ILE A 359 15.44 -9.94 -25.97
CA ILE A 359 16.65 -9.12 -26.07
C ILE A 359 17.90 -10.01 -26.12
N THR A 360 18.79 -9.73 -27.08
CA THR A 360 20.04 -10.47 -27.28
C THR A 360 21.11 -10.11 -26.23
N PRO A 361 22.17 -10.93 -26.05
CA PRO A 361 23.28 -10.60 -25.16
C PRO A 361 23.95 -9.26 -25.48
N LYS A 362 24.08 -8.93 -26.78
CA LYS A 362 24.62 -7.66 -27.23
C LYS A 362 23.72 -6.49 -26.82
N GLU A 363 22.43 -6.58 -27.16
CA GLU A 363 21.47 -5.51 -26.88
C GLU A 363 21.30 -5.27 -25.38
N ILE A 364 21.28 -6.33 -24.55
CA ILE A 364 21.11 -6.16 -23.09
C ILE A 364 22.35 -5.55 -22.44
N ILE A 365 23.55 -5.89 -22.89
CA ILE A 365 24.80 -5.24 -22.43
C ILE A 365 24.82 -3.76 -22.85
N GLU A 366 24.43 -3.46 -24.08
CA GLU A 366 24.31 -2.09 -24.56
C GLU A 366 23.28 -1.30 -23.73
N ALA A 367 22.14 -1.91 -23.42
CA ALA A 367 21.06 -1.33 -22.61
C ALA A 367 21.38 -1.21 -21.12
N HIS A 368 22.26 -2.06 -20.57
CA HIS A 368 22.61 -2.03 -19.14
C HIS A 368 23.20 -0.68 -18.75
N GLN A 369 22.52 0.03 -17.85
CA GLN A 369 22.97 1.29 -17.30
C GLN A 369 23.55 1.07 -15.91
N VAL A 370 24.86 1.29 -15.78
CA VAL A 370 25.58 1.23 -14.49
C VAL A 370 25.88 2.66 -14.03
N ALA A 371 25.61 2.96 -12.76
CA ALA A 371 25.88 4.26 -12.16
C ALA A 371 27.39 4.38 -11.86
N SER A 372 28.15 5.05 -12.73
CA SER A 372 29.57 5.34 -12.49
C SER A 372 29.74 6.62 -11.65
N LYS A 373 30.52 6.57 -10.56
CA LYS A 373 31.20 7.79 -10.07
C LYS A 373 32.32 8.15 -11.05
N GLU A 374 32.47 9.45 -11.34
CA GLU A 374 33.31 10.07 -12.38
C GLU A 374 34.85 9.79 -12.32
N ASN A 375 35.35 8.73 -11.67
CA ASN A 375 36.80 8.51 -11.52
C ASN A 375 37.37 7.23 -12.15
N SER A 376 36.63 6.48 -12.98
CA SER A 376 37.24 5.41 -13.77
C SER A 376 37.79 5.97 -15.08
N ILE A 377 39.07 6.38 -15.03
CA ILE A 377 40.05 6.50 -16.13
C ILE A 377 39.50 7.14 -17.41
N ASP A 378 39.99 8.35 -17.70
CA ASP A 378 39.99 8.95 -19.04
C ASP A 378 40.40 7.92 -20.10
N ALA A 379 39.42 7.28 -20.73
CA ALA A 379 39.61 6.46 -21.90
C ALA A 379 38.92 7.21 -23.04
N GLU A 380 39.74 7.89 -23.83
CA GLU A 380 39.38 8.58 -25.06
C GLU A 380 38.30 7.82 -25.85
N MET A 381 37.05 8.27 -25.74
CA MET A 381 35.96 7.90 -26.63
C MET A 381 35.40 9.17 -27.25
N ALA A 382 35.70 9.31 -28.55
CA ALA A 382 35.20 10.27 -29.55
C ALA A 382 34.93 11.71 -29.06
N GLU A 383 35.78 12.66 -29.47
CA GLU A 383 35.43 14.07 -29.47
C GLU A 383 34.18 14.30 -30.36
N GLY A 384 33.07 14.69 -29.73
CA GLY A 384 31.82 15.08 -30.40
C GLY A 384 30.60 15.15 -29.45
N ASP A 385 29.61 15.99 -29.79
CA ASP A 385 28.38 16.27 -29.02
C ASP A 385 27.46 15.04 -28.78
N ASP A 386 27.75 13.90 -29.40
CA ASP A 386 26.97 12.66 -29.26
C ASP A 386 27.49 11.68 -28.20
N ASN A 387 28.48 12.08 -27.39
CA ASN A 387 28.97 11.25 -26.28
C ASN A 387 27.87 11.06 -25.20
N PRO A 388 27.42 9.81 -24.91
CA PRO A 388 26.41 9.53 -23.89
C PRO A 388 26.81 9.99 -22.48
N MET A 389 28.11 10.03 -22.16
CA MET A 389 28.60 10.60 -20.90
C MET A 389 28.46 12.11 -20.86
N ASN A 390 28.65 12.83 -21.98
CA ASN A 390 28.42 14.28 -22.03
C ASN A 390 26.94 14.59 -21.87
N LYS A 391 26.05 13.83 -22.54
CA LYS A 391 24.59 13.96 -22.34
C LYS A 391 24.17 13.68 -20.90
N ARG A 392 24.73 12.64 -20.26
CA ARG A 392 24.49 12.34 -18.84
C ARG A 392 25.07 13.39 -17.89
N LYS A 393 26.24 13.95 -18.19
CA LYS A 393 26.86 15.04 -17.42
C LYS A 393 26.06 16.33 -17.55
N GLU A 394 25.55 16.62 -18.75
CA GLU A 394 24.64 17.72 -19.02
C GLU A 394 23.30 17.56 -18.30
N GLU A 395 22.74 16.35 -18.29
CA GLU A 395 21.51 16.01 -17.59
C GLU A 395 21.68 16.05 -16.06
N ARG A 396 22.78 15.51 -15.52
CA ARG A 396 23.17 15.65 -14.10
C ARG A 396 23.31 17.12 -13.73
N ASN A 397 24.04 17.89 -14.53
CA ASN A 397 24.21 19.32 -14.30
C ASN A 397 22.89 20.09 -14.47
N ARG A 398 21.99 19.65 -15.35
CA ARG A 398 20.62 20.19 -15.48
C ARG A 398 19.84 19.93 -14.19
N MET A 399 19.84 18.69 -13.70
CA MET A 399 19.19 18.32 -12.44
C MET A 399 19.78 19.07 -11.25
N LEU A 400 21.11 19.17 -11.12
CA LEU A 400 21.75 19.96 -10.06
C LEU A 400 21.36 21.44 -10.15
N ARG A 401 21.34 22.01 -11.38
CA ARG A 401 20.87 23.39 -11.59
C ARG A 401 19.42 23.57 -11.17
N GLU A 402 18.54 22.67 -11.58
CA GLU A 402 17.12 22.68 -11.20
C GLU A 402 16.92 22.49 -9.68
N LEU A 403 17.67 21.58 -9.06
CA LEU A 403 17.64 21.34 -7.61
C LEU A 403 18.23 22.52 -6.81
N SER A 404 19.18 23.25 -7.40
CA SER A 404 19.77 24.47 -6.83
C SER A 404 19.02 25.77 -7.21
N ASP A 405 17.97 25.69 -8.04
CA ASP A 405 17.24 26.86 -8.52
C ASP A 405 16.53 27.55 -7.34
N PRO A 406 16.82 28.83 -7.07
CA PRO A 406 16.18 29.58 -6.00
C PRO A 406 14.65 29.57 -6.05
N ALA A 407 14.05 29.52 -7.25
CA ALA A 407 12.61 29.42 -7.42
C ALA A 407 12.09 28.07 -6.89
N ASN A 408 12.73 26.96 -7.28
CA ASN A 408 12.35 25.61 -6.82
C ASN A 408 12.58 25.45 -5.31
N ILE A 409 13.71 25.95 -4.79
CA ILE A 409 14.03 25.93 -3.35
C ILE A 409 13.02 26.77 -2.55
N SER A 410 12.59 27.90 -3.08
CA SER A 410 11.58 28.73 -2.41
C SER A 410 10.22 28.02 -2.32
N GLU A 411 9.87 27.19 -3.30
CA GLU A 411 8.66 26.37 -3.28
C GLU A 411 8.75 25.19 -2.30
N MET A 412 9.95 24.65 -2.05
CA MET A 412 10.20 23.58 -1.07
C MET A 412 9.94 24.01 0.38
N GLY A 413 9.89 25.32 0.68
CA GLY A 413 9.53 25.86 2.01
C GLY A 413 10.34 25.32 3.19
N LEU A 414 11.61 25.01 2.95
CA LEU A 414 12.60 24.61 3.95
C LEU A 414 12.90 25.79 4.92
N SER A 415 13.20 25.51 6.19
CA SER A 415 13.79 26.51 7.11
C SER A 415 15.19 26.92 6.64
N ASP A 416 15.74 28.03 7.14
CA ASP A 416 17.05 28.51 6.67
C ASP A 416 18.19 27.50 6.92
N GLN A 417 18.18 26.82 8.06
CA GLN A 417 19.11 25.72 8.35
C GLN A 417 18.90 24.53 7.40
N GLN A 418 17.65 24.16 7.12
CA GLN A 418 17.36 23.06 6.20
C GLN A 418 17.71 23.42 4.75
N LYS A 419 17.56 24.68 4.34
CA LYS A 419 18.01 25.17 3.03
C LYS A 419 19.52 25.08 2.93
N GLU A 420 20.23 25.46 3.98
CA GLU A 420 21.69 25.39 4.01
C GLU A 420 22.15 23.94 3.88
N ASN A 421 21.58 23.03 4.68
CA ASN A 421 21.87 21.59 4.58
C ASN A 421 21.49 21.01 3.21
N TYR A 422 20.31 21.35 2.68
CA TYR A 422 19.85 20.89 1.36
C TYR A 422 20.75 21.43 0.24
N LEU A 423 21.13 22.71 0.28
CA LEU A 423 22.04 23.31 -0.69
C LEU A 423 23.45 22.74 -0.58
N GLU A 424 23.89 22.37 0.62
CA GLU A 424 25.13 21.64 0.84
C GLU A 424 25.06 20.25 0.17
N MET A 425 23.94 19.53 0.36
CA MET A 425 23.68 18.26 -0.31
C MET A 425 23.57 18.36 -1.84
N VAL A 426 23.08 19.48 -2.36
CA VAL A 426 23.05 19.76 -3.80
C VAL A 426 24.45 20.06 -4.32
N LYS A 427 25.25 20.83 -3.56
CA LYS A 427 26.62 21.23 -3.94
C LYS A 427 27.58 20.06 -3.94
N ASP A 428 27.51 19.18 -2.96
CA ASP A 428 28.37 17.99 -2.88
C ASP A 428 27.84 16.81 -3.73
N GLY A 429 26.64 16.95 -4.30
CA GLY A 429 25.99 15.95 -5.13
C GLY A 429 25.32 14.82 -4.34
N SER A 430 25.38 14.85 -3.01
CA SER A 430 24.77 13.84 -2.13
C SER A 430 23.24 13.80 -2.24
N ILE A 431 22.59 14.87 -2.70
CA ILE A 431 21.15 14.87 -2.98
C ILE A 431 20.81 14.00 -4.20
N LEU A 432 21.65 14.02 -5.23
CA LEU A 432 21.48 13.16 -6.40
C LEU A 432 21.79 11.72 -6.05
N ASP A 433 22.73 11.52 -5.14
CA ASP A 433 23.04 10.24 -4.54
C ASP A 433 21.87 9.73 -3.67
N LEU A 434 21.14 10.60 -2.98
CA LEU A 434 19.91 10.22 -2.28
C LEU A 434 18.77 9.88 -3.26
N LEU A 435 18.61 10.68 -4.32
CA LEU A 435 17.53 10.60 -5.30
C LEU A 435 17.73 9.50 -6.35
N MET A 436 18.97 9.21 -6.72
CA MET A 436 19.35 8.20 -7.71
C MET A 436 19.96 6.96 -7.06
N GLY A 437 20.13 6.97 -5.72
CA GLY A 437 20.85 5.95 -4.96
C GLY A 437 22.34 5.96 -5.30
N SER A 438 23.18 6.62 -4.50
CA SER A 438 24.62 6.55 -4.69
C SER A 438 25.09 5.14 -4.47
N ALA A 439 26.12 4.84 -5.26
CA ALA A 439 27.00 3.73 -5.08
C ALA A 439 27.49 3.66 -3.63
N THR A 440 26.83 2.81 -2.85
CA THR A 440 27.44 2.23 -1.67
C THR A 440 28.55 1.32 -2.19
N GLU A 441 29.77 1.80 -2.16
CA GLU A 441 30.89 1.10 -2.78
C GLU A 441 31.48 0.13 -1.77
N LEU A 442 31.39 -1.15 -2.09
CA LEU A 442 32.30 -2.14 -1.56
C LEU A 442 33.74 -1.71 -1.95
N PRO A 443 34.76 -1.92 -1.11
CA PRO A 443 36.14 -1.50 -1.38
C PRO A 443 36.84 -2.38 -2.44
N ILE A 444 36.27 -2.43 -3.66
CA ILE A 444 36.70 -3.26 -4.79
C ILE A 444 36.99 -2.44 -6.06
N PRO A 445 37.83 -1.39 -6.00
CA PRO A 445 37.98 -0.40 -7.07
C PRO A 445 38.43 -1.00 -8.42
N LYS A 446 39.20 -2.09 -8.41
CA LYS A 446 39.62 -2.77 -9.65
C LYS A 446 38.47 -3.46 -10.36
N GLU A 447 37.60 -4.15 -9.60
CA GLU A 447 36.44 -4.84 -10.15
C GLU A 447 35.37 -3.83 -10.60
N ALA A 448 35.21 -2.74 -9.85
CA ALA A 448 34.38 -1.60 -10.25
C ALA A 448 34.83 -1.01 -11.59
N SER A 449 36.14 -0.77 -11.77
CA SER A 449 36.68 -0.27 -13.04
C SER A 449 36.36 -1.21 -14.21
N LEU A 450 36.49 -2.53 -14.01
CA LEU A 450 36.16 -3.50 -15.05
C LEU A 450 34.65 -3.49 -15.36
N LEU A 451 33.80 -3.52 -14.33
CA LEU A 451 32.36 -3.47 -14.48
C LEU A 451 31.90 -2.21 -15.21
N TYR A 452 32.43 -1.05 -14.87
CA TYR A 452 32.03 0.22 -15.50
C TYR A 452 32.53 0.36 -16.94
N THR A 453 33.68 -0.24 -17.26
CA THR A 453 34.25 -0.19 -18.63
C THR A 453 33.64 -1.27 -19.54
N ALA A 454 33.45 -2.49 -19.03
CA ALA A 454 33.02 -3.65 -19.81
C ALA A 454 31.52 -3.94 -19.69
N LYS A 455 30.83 -3.40 -18.67
CA LYS A 455 29.46 -3.77 -18.27
C LYS A 455 29.28 -5.27 -18.01
N LEU A 456 30.34 -5.91 -17.51
CA LEU A 456 30.37 -7.33 -17.21
C LEU A 456 30.79 -7.54 -15.77
N ILE A 457 30.10 -8.46 -15.09
CA ILE A 457 30.55 -8.99 -13.80
C ILE A 457 31.62 -10.05 -14.04
N LEU A 458 32.68 -10.01 -13.23
CA LEU A 458 33.76 -10.98 -13.30
C LEU A 458 33.23 -12.35 -12.85
N PRO A 459 33.46 -13.44 -13.60
CA PRO A 459 33.03 -14.74 -13.12
C PRO A 459 33.78 -15.11 -11.83
N PRO A 460 33.10 -15.66 -10.82
CA PRO A 460 33.73 -16.03 -9.56
C PRO A 460 34.92 -16.96 -9.78
N LEU A 461 36.02 -16.78 -9.03
CA LEU A 461 37.19 -17.68 -9.10
C LEU A 461 36.87 -19.15 -8.80
N ILE A 462 35.74 -19.39 -8.15
CA ILE A 462 35.24 -20.73 -7.87
C ILE A 462 34.61 -21.41 -9.09
N TYR A 463 34.44 -20.70 -10.21
CA TYR A 463 33.80 -21.21 -11.41
C TYR A 463 34.85 -21.43 -12.51
N ASP A 464 35.14 -22.69 -12.81
CA ASP A 464 36.14 -23.09 -13.81
C ASP A 464 35.54 -23.27 -15.23
N GLY A 465 34.25 -22.97 -15.40
CA GLY A 465 33.50 -23.25 -16.64
C GLY A 465 33.45 -22.14 -17.68
N ASP A 466 34.10 -20.98 -17.44
CA ASP A 466 34.15 -19.89 -18.42
C ASP A 466 35.41 -19.92 -19.27
N GLN A 467 35.23 -19.95 -20.59
CA GLN A 467 36.35 -19.86 -21.53
C GLN A 467 37.06 -18.49 -21.51
N TYR A 468 36.42 -17.45 -20.98
CA TYR A 468 37.01 -16.11 -20.86
C TYR A 468 37.63 -15.84 -19.48
N GLN A 469 37.57 -16.78 -18.53
CA GLN A 469 38.07 -16.60 -17.16
C GLN A 469 39.50 -16.06 -17.13
N GLU A 470 40.44 -16.73 -17.80
CA GLU A 470 41.86 -16.35 -17.80
C GLU A 470 42.08 -14.96 -18.42
N GLN A 471 41.34 -14.64 -19.49
CA GLN A 471 41.45 -13.34 -20.16
C GLN A 471 40.89 -12.22 -19.28
N LEU A 472 39.74 -12.44 -18.65
CA LEU A 472 39.13 -11.49 -17.71
C LEU A 472 39.98 -11.30 -16.46
N GLU A 473 40.62 -12.36 -15.94
CA GLU A 473 41.59 -12.26 -14.85
C GLU A 473 42.85 -11.48 -15.26
N SER A 474 43.37 -11.74 -16.46
CA SER A 474 44.49 -10.97 -16.99
C SER A 474 44.15 -9.50 -17.09
N ILE A 475 42.95 -9.17 -17.59
CA ILE A 475 42.44 -7.80 -17.67
C ILE A 475 42.33 -7.20 -16.27
N TYR A 476 41.65 -7.88 -15.33
CA TYR A 476 41.49 -7.43 -13.95
C TYR A 476 42.82 -7.08 -13.28
N ASN A 477 43.86 -7.88 -13.54
CA ASN A 477 45.20 -7.65 -13.01
C ASN A 477 45.96 -6.52 -13.74
N SER A 478 45.64 -6.24 -15.01
CA SER A 478 46.36 -5.28 -15.87
C SER A 478 45.76 -3.88 -15.98
N ILE A 479 44.62 -3.60 -15.34
CA ILE A 479 43.86 -2.32 -15.39
C ILE A 479 44.70 -1.05 -15.09
N THR A 480 45.97 -1.19 -14.70
CA THR A 480 46.91 -0.07 -14.58
C THR A 480 47.48 0.45 -15.91
N ASN A 481 47.39 -0.25 -17.05
CA ASN A 481 47.98 0.20 -18.33
C ASN A 481 47.24 -0.33 -19.59
N THR A 482 46.57 0.58 -20.31
CA THR A 482 46.15 0.53 -21.75
C THR A 482 44.86 -0.25 -22.15
N PRO A 483 43.96 0.29 -23.02
CA PRO A 483 42.55 -0.14 -23.18
C PRO A 483 42.26 -1.04 -24.41
N ILE A 484 43.19 -1.88 -24.89
CA ILE A 484 43.04 -2.57 -26.19
C ILE A 484 42.45 -4.00 -26.10
N SER A 485 42.39 -4.66 -24.93
CA SER A 485 41.94 -6.07 -24.83
C SER A 485 40.44 -6.29 -24.51
N VAL A 486 39.80 -5.39 -23.75
CA VAL A 486 38.44 -5.60 -23.22
C VAL A 486 37.38 -5.73 -24.31
N ARG A 487 37.46 -4.93 -25.39
CA ARG A 487 36.48 -4.95 -26.49
C ARG A 487 36.39 -6.31 -27.18
N SER A 488 37.52 -6.97 -27.39
CA SER A 488 37.56 -8.29 -28.05
C SER A 488 36.91 -9.37 -27.18
N VAL A 489 37.13 -9.32 -25.87
CA VAL A 489 36.52 -10.24 -24.90
C VAL A 489 35.02 -9.99 -24.81
N VAL A 490 34.59 -8.73 -24.71
CA VAL A 490 33.17 -8.36 -24.71
C VAL A 490 32.48 -8.83 -26.00
N GLN A 491 33.11 -8.65 -27.17
CA GLN A 491 32.55 -9.14 -28.42
C GLN A 491 32.38 -10.67 -28.39
N GLY A 492 33.40 -11.41 -27.98
CA GLY A 492 33.30 -12.87 -27.84
C GLY A 492 32.19 -13.30 -26.88
N ILE A 493 32.06 -12.60 -25.75
CA ILE A 493 30.97 -12.81 -24.78
C ILE A 493 29.61 -12.55 -25.43
N THR A 494 29.42 -11.49 -26.21
CA THR A 494 28.14 -11.22 -26.88
C THR A 494 27.75 -12.30 -27.90
N GLU A 495 28.71 -13.04 -28.43
CA GLU A 495 28.51 -14.12 -29.39
C GLU A 495 28.28 -15.49 -28.73
N THR A 496 28.76 -15.70 -27.50
CA THR A 496 28.82 -17.02 -26.86
C THR A 496 27.99 -17.13 -25.58
N TRP A 497 27.98 -16.11 -24.72
CA TRP A 497 27.18 -16.09 -23.50
C TRP A 497 25.70 -15.94 -23.79
N LYS A 498 24.87 -16.19 -22.77
CA LYS A 498 23.41 -16.13 -22.87
C LYS A 498 22.88 -14.95 -22.08
N THR A 499 21.81 -14.34 -22.57
CA THR A 499 21.04 -13.36 -21.80
C THR A 499 20.58 -13.99 -20.50
N ASN A 500 20.68 -13.26 -19.38
CA ASN A 500 20.03 -13.67 -18.15
C ASN A 500 18.51 -13.55 -18.31
N ILE A 501 17.89 -14.62 -18.78
CA ILE A 501 16.46 -14.66 -19.08
C ILE A 501 15.59 -14.37 -17.86
N THR A 502 16.09 -14.59 -16.65
CA THR A 502 15.37 -14.29 -15.41
C THR A 502 15.27 -12.78 -15.15
N MET A 503 15.93 -11.93 -15.94
CA MET A 503 15.72 -10.47 -15.96
C MET A 503 14.69 -10.02 -17.00
N THR A 504 14.08 -10.97 -17.72
CA THR A 504 13.12 -10.69 -18.79
C THR A 504 11.73 -11.20 -18.43
N ASP A 505 10.71 -10.52 -18.97
CA ASP A 505 9.29 -10.87 -18.82
C ASP A 505 8.63 -11.07 -20.20
N GLU A 506 7.58 -11.91 -20.24
CA GLU A 506 6.84 -12.20 -21.47
C GLU A 506 6.05 -10.97 -21.98
N PHE A 507 5.53 -10.16 -21.05
CA PHE A 507 4.61 -9.05 -21.30
C PHE A 507 5.29 -7.67 -21.17
N TRP A 508 6.38 -7.59 -20.43
CA TRP A 508 7.17 -6.38 -20.22
C TRP A 508 8.47 -6.43 -21.04
N ARG A 509 8.49 -5.67 -22.16
CA ARG A 509 9.61 -5.59 -23.11
C ARG A 509 10.25 -4.19 -23.14
N ASP A 510 10.59 -3.69 -21.97
CA ASP A 510 11.32 -2.43 -21.81
C ASP A 510 12.71 -2.69 -21.21
N THR A 511 13.67 -1.81 -21.49
CA THR A 511 15.05 -1.92 -21.00
C THR A 511 15.26 -1.35 -19.60
N GLY A 512 14.25 -0.74 -18.98
CA GLY A 512 14.33 -0.12 -17.66
C GLY A 512 14.78 -1.07 -16.54
N SER A 513 14.48 -2.37 -16.65
CA SER A 513 14.91 -3.42 -15.73
C SER A 513 16.43 -3.60 -15.64
N TYR A 514 17.18 -3.04 -16.60
CA TYR A 514 18.64 -3.11 -16.67
C TYR A 514 19.29 -1.82 -16.16
N ASN A 515 18.56 -0.95 -15.46
CA ASN A 515 19.12 0.23 -14.80
C ASN A 515 19.47 -0.09 -13.35
N PHE A 516 20.62 -0.72 -13.13
CA PHE A 516 21.11 -1.02 -11.79
C PHE A 516 22.64 -1.17 -11.78
N ASP A 517 23.24 -0.87 -10.63
CA ASP A 517 24.64 -1.18 -10.36
C ASP A 517 24.75 -2.44 -9.48
N PRO A 518 25.35 -3.54 -10.01
CA PRO A 518 25.65 -4.75 -9.25
C PRO A 518 26.40 -4.50 -7.93
N ILE A 519 27.37 -3.58 -7.91
CA ILE A 519 28.18 -3.31 -6.71
C ILE A 519 27.32 -2.68 -5.63
N SER A 520 26.53 -1.67 -6.00
CA SER A 520 25.53 -1.06 -5.13
C SER A 520 24.51 -2.08 -4.62
N THR A 521 24.08 -2.99 -5.49
CA THR A 521 23.11 -4.04 -5.18
C THR A 521 23.62 -4.99 -4.09
N VAL A 522 24.84 -5.52 -4.24
CA VAL A 522 25.48 -6.34 -3.21
C VAL A 522 25.76 -5.52 -1.97
N GLY A 523 26.25 -4.29 -2.16
CA GLY A 523 26.47 -3.32 -1.12
C GLY A 523 25.26 -3.24 -0.19
N ARG A 524 24.07 -2.95 -0.71
CA ARG A 524 22.81 -2.74 0.05
C ARG A 524 22.44 -3.81 1.10
N PHE A 525 23.09 -4.98 1.12
CA PHE A 525 22.97 -5.97 2.20
C PHE A 525 23.88 -5.71 3.42
N TYR A 526 24.95 -4.93 3.27
CA TYR A 526 25.97 -4.69 4.30
C TYR A 526 25.66 -3.49 5.21
N GLY A 527 24.38 -3.17 5.43
CA GLY A 527 24.02 -2.09 6.35
C GLY A 527 24.35 -2.40 7.82
N MET A 528 24.16 -3.65 8.26
CA MET A 528 24.17 -4.01 9.67
C MET A 528 25.43 -4.71 10.13
N LYS A 529 25.89 -4.41 11.36
CA LYS A 529 26.98 -5.00 12.17
C LYS A 529 27.09 -6.51 12.02
N TRP A 530 25.98 -7.14 12.35
CA TRP A 530 25.86 -8.58 12.52
C TRP A 530 26.04 -9.38 11.23
N VAL A 531 25.92 -8.76 10.04
CA VAL A 531 26.15 -9.44 8.76
C VAL A 531 27.56 -10.01 8.68
N GLY A 532 28.53 -9.46 9.43
CA GLY A 532 29.92 -9.88 9.35
C GLY A 532 30.62 -9.37 8.10
N GLU A 533 31.75 -9.99 7.77
CA GLU A 533 32.62 -9.64 6.65
C GLU A 533 33.10 -10.92 5.94
N PRO A 534 33.40 -10.87 4.64
CA PRO A 534 33.98 -12.01 3.92
C PRO A 534 35.30 -12.48 4.54
N SER A 535 35.57 -13.79 4.49
CA SER A 535 36.79 -14.39 5.05
C SER A 535 38.03 -14.07 4.21
N GLN A 536 37.88 -13.85 2.91
CA GLN A 536 38.96 -13.56 1.98
C GLN A 536 39.71 -12.28 2.36
N ASP A 537 41.04 -12.30 2.28
CA ASP A 537 41.90 -11.13 2.60
C ASP A 537 41.63 -9.96 1.67
N LYS A 538 41.42 -10.25 0.37
CA LYS A 538 41.10 -9.29 -0.68
C LYS A 538 39.77 -9.69 -1.34
N PRO A 539 38.65 -9.44 -0.65
CA PRO A 539 37.35 -9.90 -1.12
C PRO A 539 36.96 -9.22 -2.44
N ARG A 540 36.33 -9.99 -3.33
CA ARG A 540 35.70 -9.55 -4.58
C ARG A 540 34.19 -9.42 -4.38
N MET A 541 33.48 -8.85 -5.35
CA MET A 541 32.03 -8.68 -5.29
C MET A 541 31.29 -9.98 -4.98
N PHE A 542 31.74 -11.10 -5.56
CA PHE A 542 31.20 -12.42 -5.28
C PHE A 542 31.33 -12.80 -3.80
N ASP A 543 32.46 -12.51 -3.14
CA ASP A 543 32.69 -12.88 -1.75
C ASP A 543 31.74 -12.13 -0.81
N TYR A 544 31.52 -10.84 -1.08
CA TYR A 544 30.50 -10.06 -0.38
C TYR A 544 29.09 -10.63 -0.61
N PHE A 545 28.75 -10.98 -1.85
CA PHE A 545 27.45 -11.55 -2.20
C PHE A 545 27.20 -12.88 -1.48
N ILE A 546 28.10 -13.86 -1.65
CA ILE A 546 27.88 -15.21 -1.16
C ILE A 546 27.91 -15.26 0.37
N HIS A 547 28.65 -14.37 1.04
CA HIS A 547 28.65 -14.29 2.50
C HIS A 547 27.25 -14.05 3.07
N VAL A 548 26.45 -13.16 2.45
CA VAL A 548 25.07 -12.87 2.87
C VAL A 548 24.12 -13.99 2.44
N PHE A 549 24.18 -14.40 1.17
CA PHE A 549 23.27 -15.40 0.63
C PHE A 549 23.48 -16.78 1.27
N TYR A 550 24.70 -17.10 1.69
CA TYR A 550 24.97 -18.30 2.48
C TYR A 550 24.33 -18.22 3.87
N GLN A 551 24.34 -17.07 4.55
CA GLN A 551 23.61 -16.91 5.81
C GLN A 551 22.11 -17.12 5.63
N ALA A 552 21.52 -16.55 4.58
CA ALA A 552 20.12 -16.77 4.23
C ALA A 552 19.82 -18.25 3.95
N SER A 553 20.71 -18.95 3.23
CA SER A 553 20.59 -20.38 2.94
C SER A 553 20.55 -21.23 4.22
N GLN A 554 21.43 -20.91 5.18
CA GLN A 554 21.49 -21.59 6.47
C GLN A 554 20.25 -21.32 7.32
N GLY A 555 19.73 -20.09 7.29
CA GLY A 555 18.46 -19.74 7.94
C GLY A 555 17.27 -20.50 7.35
N LEU A 556 17.15 -20.53 6.02
CA LEU A 556 16.10 -21.26 5.30
C LEU A 556 16.12 -22.76 5.64
N VAL A 557 17.28 -23.41 5.46
CA VAL A 557 17.44 -24.85 5.72
C VAL A 557 17.26 -25.17 7.20
N GLY A 558 17.81 -24.34 8.10
CA GLY A 558 17.71 -24.53 9.54
C GLY A 558 16.27 -24.47 10.05
N LEU A 559 15.48 -23.49 9.58
CA LEU A 559 14.06 -23.41 9.91
C LEU A 559 13.26 -24.54 9.25
N SER A 560 13.55 -24.88 7.99
CA SER A 560 12.85 -25.94 7.27
C SER A 560 13.05 -27.32 7.92
N LYS A 561 14.28 -27.66 8.33
CA LYS A 561 14.61 -28.92 9.05
C LYS A 561 13.84 -29.07 10.36
N GLN A 562 13.49 -27.95 11.00
CA GLN A 562 12.69 -27.90 12.23
C GLN A 562 11.19 -27.72 11.96
N ASN A 563 10.75 -27.85 10.70
CA ASN A 563 9.37 -27.63 10.27
C ASN A 563 8.82 -26.25 10.71
N ALA A 564 9.70 -25.25 10.81
CA ALA A 564 9.39 -23.94 11.36
C ALA A 564 9.14 -22.87 10.28
N LEU A 565 9.42 -23.14 9.01
CA LEU A 565 9.27 -22.16 7.92
C LEU A 565 8.09 -22.49 6.99
N THR A 566 7.34 -21.47 6.62
CA THR A 566 6.40 -21.50 5.50
C THR A 566 6.53 -20.21 4.70
N ILE A 567 6.67 -20.31 3.37
CA ILE A 567 6.69 -19.22 2.42
C ILE A 567 5.54 -19.41 1.44
N GLU A 568 4.69 -18.41 1.31
CA GLU A 568 3.45 -18.43 0.52
C GLU A 568 3.48 -17.30 -0.54
N PRO A 569 3.73 -17.61 -1.82
CA PRO A 569 3.65 -16.65 -2.91
C PRO A 569 2.21 -16.36 -3.34
N ILE A 570 1.82 -15.08 -3.37
CA ILE A 570 0.50 -14.63 -3.80
C ILE A 570 0.64 -13.54 -4.87
N THR A 571 0.23 -13.84 -6.10
CA THR A 571 0.25 -12.86 -7.20
C THR A 571 -1.01 -11.98 -7.22
N GLY A 572 -0.83 -10.71 -7.51
CA GLY A 572 -1.92 -9.75 -7.73
C GLY A 572 -1.77 -8.47 -6.92
N ASP A 573 -2.78 -7.61 -7.03
CA ASP A 573 -2.86 -6.36 -6.26
C ASP A 573 -2.82 -6.64 -4.75
N LEU A 574 -1.95 -5.92 -4.04
CA LEU A 574 -1.73 -6.02 -2.61
C LEU A 574 -3.03 -5.92 -1.79
N HIS A 575 -3.90 -4.97 -2.14
CA HIS A 575 -5.14 -4.77 -1.39
C HIS A 575 -6.09 -5.95 -1.56
N LEU A 576 -6.19 -6.48 -2.77
CA LEU A 576 -7.04 -7.64 -3.05
C LEU A 576 -6.47 -8.92 -2.42
N ALA A 577 -5.15 -9.09 -2.41
CA ALA A 577 -4.50 -10.23 -1.75
C ALA A 577 -4.78 -10.26 -0.24
N LEU A 578 -4.68 -9.11 0.44
CA LEU A 578 -5.00 -9.01 1.87
C LEU A 578 -6.49 -9.20 2.15
N ASP A 579 -7.37 -8.67 1.30
CA ASP A 579 -8.82 -8.90 1.39
C ASP A 579 -9.16 -10.40 1.26
N GLU A 580 -8.52 -11.11 0.33
CA GLU A 580 -8.71 -12.55 0.13
C GLU A 580 -8.24 -13.37 1.35
N ILE A 581 -7.12 -12.96 1.97
CA ILE A 581 -6.63 -13.56 3.21
C ILE A 581 -7.64 -13.36 4.36
N ALA A 582 -8.16 -12.14 4.51
CA ALA A 582 -9.13 -11.80 5.55
C ALA A 582 -10.46 -12.56 5.36
N LEU A 583 -10.96 -12.63 4.12
CA LEU A 583 -12.16 -13.38 3.74
C LEU A 583 -12.06 -14.86 4.11
N ASN A 584 -10.90 -15.45 3.86
CA ASN A 584 -10.65 -16.87 4.09
C ASN A 584 -10.09 -17.16 5.48
N LYS A 585 -10.16 -16.21 6.43
CA LYS A 585 -9.59 -16.30 7.79
C LYS A 585 -9.84 -17.66 8.46
N ASN A 586 -11.08 -18.13 8.49
CA ASN A 586 -11.41 -19.41 9.14
C ASN A 586 -10.76 -20.62 8.44
N GLN A 587 -10.73 -20.63 7.11
CA GLN A 587 -10.09 -21.69 6.33
C GLN A 587 -8.57 -21.66 6.49
N ARG A 588 -7.99 -20.46 6.54
CA ARG A 588 -6.55 -20.25 6.78
C ARG A 588 -6.15 -20.74 8.16
N ILE A 589 -6.88 -20.33 9.21
CA ILE A 589 -6.65 -20.79 10.59
C ILE A 589 -6.74 -22.32 10.67
N ALA A 590 -7.71 -22.95 9.99
CA ALA A 590 -7.83 -24.41 9.96
C ALA A 590 -6.63 -25.12 9.31
N ARG A 591 -5.93 -24.45 8.38
CA ARG A 591 -4.66 -24.93 7.77
C ARG A 591 -3.42 -24.54 8.57
N GLY A 592 -3.56 -23.78 9.66
CA GLY A 592 -2.45 -23.25 10.43
C GLY A 592 -1.80 -22.00 9.81
N TYR A 593 -2.43 -21.37 8.83
CA TYR A 593 -1.90 -20.19 8.13
C TYR A 593 -2.37 -18.88 8.81
N PRO A 594 -1.56 -17.82 8.78
CA PRO A 594 -1.92 -16.53 9.33
C PRO A 594 -3.03 -15.89 8.49
N SER A 595 -3.98 -15.25 9.17
CA SER A 595 -4.90 -14.26 8.59
C SER A 595 -4.51 -12.82 8.95
N GLU A 596 -3.54 -12.67 9.86
CA GLU A 596 -3.03 -11.42 10.41
C GLU A 596 -1.51 -11.54 10.57
N PHE A 597 -0.81 -10.42 10.51
CA PHE A 597 0.65 -10.35 10.39
C PHE A 597 1.26 -9.53 11.52
N ASP A 598 2.45 -9.93 11.97
CA ASP A 598 3.29 -9.11 12.84
C ASP A 598 3.85 -7.92 12.06
N THR A 599 4.27 -8.14 10.82
CA THR A 599 4.80 -7.09 9.95
C THR A 599 4.18 -7.16 8.57
N ILE A 600 3.72 -6.01 8.08
CA ILE A 600 3.42 -5.82 6.66
C ILE A 600 4.45 -4.85 6.11
N TYR A 601 5.29 -5.31 5.20
CA TYR A 601 6.38 -4.54 4.60
C TYR A 601 6.03 -4.19 3.16
N LEU A 602 6.02 -2.90 2.84
CA LEU A 602 5.53 -2.42 1.53
C LEU A 602 6.60 -1.69 0.70
N SER A 603 7.85 -1.62 1.16
CA SER A 603 8.91 -0.80 0.52
C SER A 603 8.36 0.59 0.11
N ASN A 604 8.52 1.01 -1.14
CA ASN A 604 8.03 2.28 -1.69
C ASN A 604 6.66 2.19 -2.38
N VAL A 605 5.90 1.09 -2.21
CA VAL A 605 4.52 0.98 -2.75
C VAL A 605 3.66 2.22 -2.44
N PRO A 606 3.74 2.83 -1.24
CA PRO A 606 2.98 4.03 -0.92
C PRO A 606 3.28 5.26 -1.79
N ASP A 607 4.44 5.31 -2.46
CA ASP A 607 4.73 6.38 -3.44
C ASP A 607 3.85 6.30 -4.68
N TYR A 608 3.27 5.13 -4.95
CA TYR A 608 2.37 4.89 -6.07
C TYR A 608 0.90 4.91 -5.66
N THR A 609 0.58 4.50 -4.42
CA THR A 609 -0.81 4.34 -3.95
C THR A 609 -1.31 5.45 -3.02
N GLY A 610 -0.39 6.19 -2.38
CA GLY A 610 -0.68 7.08 -1.26
C GLY A 610 -1.02 6.33 0.03
N TYR A 611 -1.31 7.07 1.11
CA TYR A 611 -1.43 6.49 2.47
C TYR A 611 -2.85 6.06 2.86
N LEU A 612 -3.87 6.51 2.13
CA LEU A 612 -5.26 6.33 2.54
C LEU A 612 -5.68 4.85 2.61
N SER A 613 -5.35 4.06 1.59
CA SER A 613 -5.65 2.62 1.55
C SER A 613 -4.86 1.82 2.60
N ILE A 614 -3.68 2.30 2.98
CA ILE A 614 -2.85 1.70 4.03
C ILE A 614 -3.57 1.79 5.37
N PHE A 615 -4.07 2.98 5.70
CA PHE A 615 -4.65 3.28 7.02
C PHE A 615 -6.14 2.92 7.12
N SER A 616 -6.81 2.72 5.99
CA SER A 616 -8.20 2.25 5.96
C SER A 616 -8.33 0.73 5.87
N ASN A 617 -7.45 0.04 5.14
CA ASN A 617 -7.60 -1.40 4.88
C ASN A 617 -6.36 -2.25 5.26
N ILE A 618 -5.15 -1.89 4.81
CA ILE A 618 -3.97 -2.75 5.01
C ILE A 618 -3.68 -2.99 6.50
N VAL A 619 -3.78 -1.93 7.31
CA VAL A 619 -3.54 -2.02 8.76
C VAL A 619 -4.47 -3.04 9.45
N LEU A 620 -5.66 -3.34 8.85
CA LEU A 620 -6.60 -4.39 9.29
C LEU A 620 -6.04 -5.80 9.29
N SER A 621 -4.95 -6.02 8.57
CA SER A 621 -4.28 -7.31 8.51
C SER A 621 -3.16 -7.43 9.55
N LEU A 622 -2.98 -6.48 10.48
CA LEU A 622 -2.03 -6.62 11.57
C LEU A 622 -2.61 -7.37 12.76
N LYS A 623 -1.77 -8.15 13.45
CA LYS A 623 -2.07 -8.63 14.81
C LYS A 623 -2.17 -7.44 15.77
N HIS A 624 -2.99 -7.57 16.80
CA HIS A 624 -3.21 -6.53 17.82
C HIS A 624 -2.15 -6.55 18.93
N GLU A 625 -0.86 -6.54 18.56
CA GLU A 625 0.26 -6.50 19.52
C GLU A 625 1.08 -5.21 19.37
N LYS A 626 1.78 -4.84 20.45
CA LYS A 626 2.59 -3.60 20.49
C LYS A 626 3.76 -3.62 19.52
N HIS A 627 4.26 -4.79 19.16
CA HIS A 627 5.38 -4.94 18.23
C HIS A 627 4.92 -5.09 16.77
N CYS A 628 3.62 -4.99 16.44
CA CYS A 628 3.14 -5.24 15.08
C CYS A 628 2.93 -3.96 14.25
N SER A 629 3.48 -3.84 13.04
CA SER A 629 3.37 -2.60 12.25
C SER A 629 3.31 -2.83 10.74
N VAL A 630 2.76 -1.83 10.04
CA VAL A 630 2.98 -1.64 8.61
C VAL A 630 4.22 -0.75 8.45
N ALA A 631 5.16 -1.20 7.63
CA ALA A 631 6.45 -0.58 7.39
C ALA A 631 6.63 -0.25 5.90
N PHE A 632 7.05 0.97 5.59
CA PHE A 632 7.30 1.41 4.23
C PHE A 632 8.21 2.63 4.18
N ASN A 633 8.83 2.88 3.04
CA ASN A 633 9.74 4.00 2.82
C ASN A 633 9.16 4.99 1.81
N CYS A 634 9.80 6.14 1.70
CA CYS A 634 9.51 7.18 0.72
C CYS A 634 10.76 7.31 -0.14
N LEU A 635 10.67 7.00 -1.43
CA LEU A 635 11.80 7.02 -2.35
C LEU A 635 11.55 7.94 -3.53
N LEU A 636 10.49 7.71 -4.30
CA LEU A 636 10.13 8.55 -5.45
C LEU A 636 9.70 9.94 -5.03
N ASN A 637 9.04 10.04 -3.87
CA ASN A 637 8.58 11.31 -3.32
C ASN A 637 9.64 11.99 -2.43
N THR A 638 10.87 11.49 -2.42
CA THR A 638 11.97 12.08 -1.66
C THR A 638 12.22 13.52 -2.11
N GLY A 639 12.39 14.44 -1.16
CA GLY A 639 12.52 15.88 -1.38
C GLY A 639 11.22 16.64 -1.69
N LEU A 640 10.05 15.99 -1.88
CA LEU A 640 8.81 16.68 -2.27
C LEU A 640 8.09 17.41 -1.14
N PHE A 641 8.12 16.86 0.07
CA PHE A 641 7.36 17.34 1.21
C PHE A 641 8.26 18.06 2.21
N LYS A 642 7.70 18.97 3.00
CA LYS A 642 8.40 19.72 4.06
C LYS A 642 8.55 18.93 5.35
N SER A 643 7.59 18.06 5.62
CA SER A 643 7.48 17.34 6.87
C SER A 643 6.56 16.12 6.73
N LEU A 644 6.64 15.22 7.70
CA LEU A 644 5.72 14.08 7.80
C LEU A 644 4.27 14.55 7.92
N ASP A 645 4.04 15.65 8.64
CA ASP A 645 2.69 16.19 8.80
C ASP A 645 2.14 16.73 7.47
N GLU A 646 2.97 17.26 6.57
CA GLU A 646 2.53 17.67 5.22
C GLU A 646 2.23 16.47 4.31
N VAL A 647 2.97 15.36 4.46
CA VAL A 647 2.66 14.07 3.81
C VAL A 647 1.27 13.58 4.24
N LEU A 648 1.02 13.54 5.55
CA LEU A 648 -0.26 13.13 6.12
C LEU A 648 -1.40 14.08 5.70
N ASN A 649 -1.15 15.39 5.68
CA ASN A 649 -2.14 16.36 5.25
C ASN A 649 -2.46 16.21 3.76
N THR A 650 -1.46 15.93 2.92
CA THR A 650 -1.65 15.73 1.48
C THR A 650 -2.43 14.45 1.18
N TYR A 651 -2.06 13.32 1.78
CA TYR A 651 -2.69 12.03 1.47
C TYR A 651 -3.98 11.75 2.24
N LEU A 652 -4.16 12.34 3.43
CA LEU A 652 -5.25 12.00 4.36
C LEU A 652 -6.08 13.21 4.82
N LEU A 653 -5.63 14.44 4.53
CA LEU A 653 -6.18 15.67 5.13
C LEU A 653 -6.12 15.65 6.67
N ILE A 654 -5.07 15.03 7.22
CA ILE A 654 -4.78 15.00 8.65
C ILE A 654 -3.55 15.89 8.90
N PRO A 655 -3.69 17.07 9.54
CA PRO A 655 -2.65 18.08 9.57
C PRO A 655 -1.51 17.80 10.55
N SER A 656 -1.60 16.71 11.33
CA SER A 656 -0.52 16.29 12.22
C SER A 656 -0.58 14.80 12.54
N LYS A 657 0.57 14.15 12.67
CA LYS A 657 0.69 12.76 13.14
C LYS A 657 0.03 12.51 14.50
N SER A 658 -0.03 13.53 15.36
CA SER A 658 -0.70 13.47 16.67
C SER A 658 -2.21 13.20 16.57
N LEU A 659 -2.82 13.52 15.43
CA LEU A 659 -4.24 13.37 15.17
C LEU A 659 -4.61 12.03 14.51
N LEU A 660 -3.63 11.21 14.11
CA LEU A 660 -3.89 9.90 13.50
C LEU A 660 -4.74 9.00 14.41
N ALA A 661 -4.51 9.05 15.72
CA ALA A 661 -5.24 8.24 16.68
C ALA A 661 -6.74 8.58 16.70
N SER A 662 -7.09 9.86 16.73
CA SER A 662 -8.49 10.30 16.76
C SER A 662 -9.19 10.11 15.41
N HIS A 663 -8.47 10.19 14.29
CA HIS A 663 -9.07 10.03 12.96
C HIS A 663 -9.23 8.56 12.56
N VAL A 664 -8.17 7.75 12.69
CA VAL A 664 -8.07 6.41 12.10
C VAL A 664 -7.54 5.34 13.06
N ALA A 665 -7.41 5.66 14.35
CA ALA A 665 -6.90 4.74 15.40
C ALA A 665 -5.53 4.13 15.05
N ILE A 666 -4.65 4.96 14.50
CA ILE A 666 -3.27 4.60 14.14
C ILE A 666 -2.31 5.49 14.94
N GLU A 667 -1.19 4.93 15.31
CA GLU A 667 -0.04 5.67 15.85
C GLU A 667 1.16 5.52 14.91
N HIS A 668 1.87 6.63 14.73
CA HIS A 668 3.22 6.62 14.18
C HIS A 668 4.17 6.11 15.27
N ARG A 669 4.90 5.03 14.96
CA ARG A 669 5.78 4.35 15.92
C ARG A 669 7.24 4.73 15.71
N LEU A 670 7.75 4.67 14.49
CA LEU A 670 9.15 4.99 14.19
C LEU A 670 9.29 5.74 12.86
N GLY A 671 10.33 6.59 12.82
CA GLY A 671 10.77 7.40 11.69
C GLY A 671 11.11 8.80 12.21
N LYS A 672 12.39 9.10 12.43
CA LYS A 672 12.83 10.37 13.06
C LYS A 672 12.27 11.59 12.33
N ASP A 673 12.20 11.51 11.00
CA ASP A 673 11.51 12.44 10.11
C ASP A 673 10.89 11.67 8.93
N HIS A 674 10.25 12.39 7.99
CA HIS A 674 9.70 11.82 6.76
C HIS A 674 10.72 11.25 5.76
N TRP A 675 12.01 11.54 5.91
CA TRP A 675 13.10 10.97 5.11
C TRP A 675 13.71 9.73 5.75
N ALA A 676 13.21 9.32 6.92
CA ALA A 676 13.68 8.09 7.54
C ALA A 676 13.54 6.91 6.57
N ALA A 677 14.54 6.04 6.59
CA ALA A 677 14.64 4.89 5.70
C ALA A 677 13.38 4.02 5.73
N TYR A 678 12.67 3.94 6.86
CA TYR A 678 11.33 3.37 6.97
C TYR A 678 10.47 4.15 7.96
N GLN A 679 9.20 4.35 7.63
CA GLN A 679 8.14 4.77 8.54
C GLN A 679 7.40 3.53 9.05
N HIS A 680 7.11 3.52 10.35
CA HIS A 680 6.35 2.45 10.98
C HIS A 680 5.05 2.96 11.58
N TYR A 681 3.96 2.28 11.24
CA TYR A 681 2.63 2.60 11.74
C TYR A 681 1.98 1.37 12.33
N GLY A 682 1.38 1.52 13.51
CA GLY A 682 0.68 0.42 14.15
C GLY A 682 -0.66 0.86 14.71
N TYR A 683 -1.39 -0.11 15.23
CA TYR A 683 -2.65 0.18 15.89
C TYR A 683 -2.46 0.99 17.16
N ARG A 684 -3.32 2.00 17.29
CA ARG A 684 -3.58 2.64 18.57
C ARG A 684 -4.89 2.11 19.12
N GLN A 685 -4.85 1.50 20.29
CA GLN A 685 -6.08 1.22 21.03
C GLN A 685 -6.65 2.57 21.50
N VAL A 686 -7.73 3.01 20.85
CA VAL A 686 -8.50 4.16 21.32
C VAL A 686 -9.47 3.63 22.36
N SER A 687 -9.63 4.33 23.50
CA SER A 687 -10.67 3.92 24.45
C SER A 687 -12.04 4.05 23.78
N ASN A 688 -13.03 3.25 24.21
CA ASN A 688 -14.38 3.27 23.63
C ASN A 688 -15.17 4.58 23.88
N SER A 689 -14.51 5.66 24.31
CA SER A 689 -15.12 6.98 24.50
C SER A 689 -15.00 7.82 23.22
N LEU A 690 -16.10 8.47 22.85
CA LEU A 690 -16.12 9.44 21.76
C LEU A 690 -15.26 10.67 22.03
N ASP A 691 -14.89 10.95 23.29
CA ASP A 691 -14.03 12.09 23.66
C ASP A 691 -12.63 11.99 23.06
N ASN A 692 -12.20 10.76 22.71
CA ASN A 692 -10.90 10.52 22.06
C ASN A 692 -10.97 10.50 20.53
N LEU A 693 -12.16 10.67 19.96
CA LEU A 693 -12.43 10.68 18.54
C LEU A 693 -12.81 12.09 18.07
N LEU A 694 -12.93 12.27 16.76
CA LEU A 694 -13.50 13.50 16.22
C LEU A 694 -14.96 13.62 16.64
N ASN A 695 -15.37 14.84 17.02
CA ASN A 695 -16.79 15.10 17.18
C ASN A 695 -17.50 15.04 15.82
N ARG A 696 -18.84 14.92 15.84
CA ARG A 696 -19.66 14.77 14.63
C ARG A 696 -19.37 15.81 13.54
N ASP A 697 -19.18 17.07 13.92
CA ASP A 697 -19.01 18.16 12.95
C ASP A 697 -17.62 18.12 12.32
N GLN A 698 -16.59 17.82 13.12
CA GLN A 698 -15.22 17.60 12.64
C GLN A 698 -15.14 16.37 11.71
N LEU A 699 -15.75 15.25 12.11
CA LEU A 699 -15.81 14.03 11.32
C LEU A 699 -16.51 14.27 9.97
N THR A 700 -17.66 14.98 10.01
CA THR A 700 -18.39 15.36 8.80
C THR A 700 -17.49 16.18 7.90
N MET A 701 -16.91 17.27 8.41
CA MET A 701 -16.04 18.14 7.61
C MET A 701 -14.85 17.40 7.00
N TRP A 702 -14.18 16.54 7.77
CA TRP A 702 -13.05 15.76 7.26
C TRP A 702 -13.47 14.78 6.15
N LEU A 703 -14.54 14.00 6.37
CA LEU A 703 -15.00 13.01 5.40
C LEU A 703 -15.56 13.64 4.12
N THR A 704 -16.27 14.77 4.21
CA THR A 704 -16.78 15.45 3.01
C THR A 704 -15.64 16.04 2.17
N ARG A 705 -14.62 16.63 2.82
CA ARG A 705 -13.41 17.10 2.14
C ARG A 705 -12.65 15.97 1.48
N LEU A 706 -12.45 14.87 2.22
CA LEU A 706 -11.70 13.72 1.73
C LEU A 706 -12.41 13.06 0.55
N PHE A 707 -13.74 12.92 0.60
CA PHE A 707 -14.53 12.42 -0.52
C PHE A 707 -14.33 13.25 -1.80
N ILE A 708 -14.42 14.58 -1.70
CA ILE A 708 -14.21 15.48 -2.84
C ILE A 708 -12.78 15.35 -3.37
N SER A 709 -11.77 15.25 -2.49
CA SER A 709 -10.36 15.08 -2.89
C SER A 709 -10.10 13.75 -3.62
N ILE A 710 -10.74 12.66 -3.19
CA ILE A 710 -10.64 11.34 -3.85
C ILE A 710 -11.30 11.35 -5.23
N ALA A 711 -12.47 11.96 -5.34
CA ALA A 711 -13.26 11.97 -6.56
C ALA A 711 -12.73 12.98 -7.60
N LEU A 712 -12.27 14.15 -7.14
CA LEU A 712 -11.81 15.27 -7.95
C LEU A 712 -10.45 15.77 -7.44
N PRO A 713 -9.40 14.94 -7.55
CA PRO A 713 -8.09 15.27 -7.01
C PRO A 713 -7.50 16.53 -7.65
N ALA A 714 -6.58 17.18 -6.93
CA ALA A 714 -5.82 18.28 -7.51
C ALA A 714 -4.84 17.80 -8.60
N PRO A 715 -4.56 18.63 -9.62
CA PRO A 715 -3.62 18.28 -10.68
C PRO A 715 -2.18 18.25 -10.17
N ASN A 716 -1.38 17.33 -10.73
CA ASN A 716 0.07 17.39 -10.58
C ASN A 716 0.62 18.59 -11.36
N SER A 717 1.62 19.29 -10.79
CA SER A 717 2.28 20.37 -11.52
C SER A 717 3.14 19.78 -12.63
N VAL A 718 3.02 20.36 -13.82
CA VAL A 718 3.78 19.94 -15.01
C VAL A 718 5.26 20.30 -14.93
N ARG A 719 5.62 21.13 -13.93
CA ARG A 719 7.01 21.51 -13.61
C ARG A 719 7.61 20.66 -12.49
N GLN A 720 6.83 19.78 -11.86
CA GLN A 720 7.30 18.97 -10.75
C GLN A 720 8.14 17.80 -11.26
N LEU A 721 9.33 17.62 -10.68
CA LEU A 721 10.26 16.53 -11.06
C LEU A 721 9.69 15.14 -10.72
N CYS A 722 9.00 15.02 -9.58
CA CYS A 722 8.34 13.79 -9.12
C CYS A 722 6.82 14.01 -8.97
N LEU A 723 6.02 12.96 -9.23
CA LEU A 723 4.55 13.02 -9.16
C LEU A 723 4.03 12.52 -7.81
N VAL A 724 3.08 13.24 -7.21
CA VAL A 724 2.40 12.81 -5.97
C VAL A 724 1.24 11.89 -6.35
N ASN A 725 1.49 10.59 -6.41
CA ASN A 725 0.48 9.61 -6.79
C ASN A 725 -0.49 9.33 -5.64
N ALA A 726 -1.78 9.50 -5.91
CA ALA A 726 -2.87 9.12 -5.01
C ALA A 726 -4.03 8.59 -5.86
N PRO A 727 -3.88 7.40 -6.47
CA PRO A 727 -4.85 6.85 -7.41
C PRO A 727 -6.13 6.31 -6.75
N ASN A 728 -6.27 6.45 -5.42
CA ASN A 728 -7.45 6.03 -4.65
C ASN A 728 -8.76 6.42 -5.34
N ASN A 729 -9.69 5.48 -5.49
CA ASN A 729 -11.02 5.72 -6.06
C ASN A 729 -12.10 5.69 -4.98
N ILE A 730 -13.38 5.87 -5.36
CA ILE A 730 -14.50 5.94 -4.41
C ILE A 730 -14.63 4.67 -3.53
N SER A 731 -14.15 3.50 -3.97
CA SER A 731 -14.22 2.29 -3.14
C SER A 731 -13.39 2.39 -1.85
N VAL A 732 -12.26 3.11 -1.88
CA VAL A 732 -11.40 3.34 -0.70
C VAL A 732 -12.11 4.20 0.35
N PHE A 733 -12.98 5.11 -0.08
CA PHE A 733 -13.83 5.87 0.85
C PHE A 733 -14.75 4.93 1.65
N PHE A 734 -15.35 3.92 1.02
CA PHE A 734 -16.17 2.94 1.74
C PHE A 734 -15.34 2.02 2.65
N CYS A 735 -14.12 1.67 2.26
CA CYS A 735 -13.17 0.97 3.15
C CYS A 735 -12.88 1.80 4.41
N LEU A 736 -12.66 3.12 4.25
CA LEU A 736 -12.52 4.04 5.38
C LEU A 736 -13.78 4.10 6.23
N ILE A 737 -14.97 4.15 5.63
CA ILE A 737 -16.24 4.12 6.39
C ILE A 737 -16.33 2.86 7.25
N LYS A 738 -16.04 1.68 6.69
CA LYS A 738 -15.99 0.41 7.45
C LYS A 738 -15.01 0.50 8.61
N ARG A 739 -13.81 1.02 8.35
CA ARG A 739 -12.77 1.23 9.35
C ARG A 739 -13.24 2.12 10.50
N LEU A 740 -13.91 3.24 10.20
CA LEU A 740 -14.41 4.17 11.22
C LEU A 740 -15.49 3.54 12.11
N ILE A 741 -16.32 2.65 11.56
CA ILE A 741 -17.28 1.87 12.35
C ILE A 741 -16.54 0.96 13.32
N ASP A 742 -15.48 0.28 12.87
CA ASP A 742 -14.70 -0.63 13.71
C ASP A 742 -13.92 0.10 14.81
N ILE A 743 -13.57 1.37 14.57
CA ILE A 743 -12.96 2.27 15.57
C ILE A 743 -13.97 2.68 16.66
N GLY A 744 -15.27 2.65 16.36
CA GLY A 744 -16.33 3.02 17.31
C GLY A 744 -17.08 4.30 16.97
N TYR A 745 -16.87 4.89 15.79
CA TYR A 745 -17.69 6.04 15.36
C TYR A 745 -19.18 5.63 15.25
N PRO A 746 -20.13 6.46 15.73
CA PRO A 746 -21.53 6.09 15.71
C PRO A 746 -22.06 5.91 14.29
N ARG A 747 -22.60 4.73 13.98
CA ARG A 747 -23.16 4.40 12.65
C ARG A 747 -24.12 5.46 12.11
N HIS A 748 -24.98 6.03 12.96
CA HIS A 748 -25.94 7.05 12.53
C HIS A 748 -25.29 8.39 12.13
N TRP A 749 -24.07 8.70 12.59
CA TRP A 749 -23.29 9.84 12.09
C TRP A 749 -22.79 9.56 10.68
N LEU A 750 -22.18 8.40 10.46
CA LEU A 750 -21.67 8.00 9.15
C LEU A 750 -22.80 7.86 8.12
N GLN A 751 -23.95 7.31 8.50
CA GLN A 751 -25.16 7.27 7.66
C GLN A 751 -25.59 8.66 7.22
N ALA A 752 -25.61 9.64 8.14
CA ALA A 752 -26.00 11.01 7.80
C ALA A 752 -25.04 11.67 6.81
N ILE A 753 -23.74 11.41 6.92
CA ILE A 753 -22.72 11.91 5.99
C ILE A 753 -22.91 11.28 4.60
N ILE A 754 -23.09 9.96 4.55
CA ILE A 754 -23.32 9.23 3.28
C ILE A 754 -24.65 9.65 2.65
N GLU A 755 -25.70 9.86 3.44
CA GLU A 755 -26.98 10.41 2.97
C GLU A 755 -26.77 11.78 2.33
N GLN A 756 -25.97 12.64 2.95
CA GLN A 756 -25.67 13.96 2.40
C GLN A 756 -24.93 13.86 1.06
N ILE A 757 -23.95 12.95 0.95
CA ILE A 757 -23.26 12.69 -0.32
C ILE A 757 -24.24 12.15 -1.38
N ALA A 758 -25.08 11.17 -1.01
CA ALA A 758 -26.08 10.56 -1.88
C ALA A 758 -27.17 11.53 -2.35
N SER A 759 -27.44 12.59 -1.58
CA SER A 759 -28.42 13.62 -1.97
C SER A 759 -27.97 14.45 -3.18
N GLY A 760 -26.69 14.44 -3.52
CA GLY A 760 -26.11 15.23 -4.60
C GLY A 760 -25.73 16.66 -4.22
N GLN A 761 -25.96 17.08 -2.98
CA GLN A 761 -25.55 18.41 -2.47
C GLN A 761 -24.91 18.26 -1.09
N ILE A 762 -23.72 18.85 -0.93
CA ILE A 762 -22.95 18.72 0.31
C ILE A 762 -22.40 20.06 0.78
N ASN A 763 -22.42 20.28 2.09
CA ASN A 763 -21.73 21.41 2.71
C ASN A 763 -20.36 20.91 3.17
N SER A 764 -19.30 21.54 2.68
CA SER A 764 -17.92 21.19 3.00
C SER A 764 -17.06 22.44 3.08
N SER A 765 -15.78 22.29 3.40
CA SER A 765 -14.82 23.40 3.42
C SER A 765 -14.66 24.01 2.03
N SER A 766 -14.45 25.33 1.96
CA SER A 766 -14.06 26.05 0.74
C SER A 766 -12.84 25.45 0.07
N ASP A 767 -11.96 24.81 0.84
CA ASP A 767 -10.68 24.27 0.39
C ASP A 767 -10.79 22.77 0.02
N SER A 768 -12.01 22.22 -0.03
CA SER A 768 -12.25 20.83 -0.47
C SER A 768 -11.77 20.58 -1.91
N LEU A 769 -11.76 21.62 -2.75
CA LEU A 769 -11.12 21.62 -4.07
C LEU A 769 -9.80 22.39 -3.99
N HIS A 770 -8.78 21.77 -3.40
CA HIS A 770 -7.46 22.40 -3.33
C HIS A 770 -6.85 22.56 -4.75
N PRO A 771 -6.21 23.70 -5.07
CA PRO A 771 -5.65 23.95 -6.40
C PRO A 771 -4.37 23.14 -6.68
N LYS A 772 -3.61 22.80 -5.62
CA LYS A 772 -2.32 22.10 -5.73
C LYS A 772 -2.40 20.67 -5.20
N ARG A 773 -1.59 19.79 -5.77
CA ARG A 773 -1.48 18.39 -5.33
C ARG A 773 -0.90 18.24 -3.93
N ILE A 774 0.18 18.96 -3.64
CA ILE A 774 0.74 19.07 -2.28
C ILE A 774 -0.13 20.06 -1.52
N ILE A 775 -0.63 19.64 -0.36
CA ILE A 775 -1.54 20.43 0.46
C ILE A 775 -0.77 20.87 1.72
N PRO A 776 -0.33 22.13 1.79
CA PRO A 776 0.40 22.63 2.96
C PRO A 776 -0.53 22.69 4.18
N ILE A 777 0.06 22.62 5.37
CA ILE A 777 -0.67 22.80 6.62
C ILE A 777 -0.93 24.30 6.81
N THR A 778 -2.19 24.71 6.80
CA THR A 778 -2.59 26.12 6.94
C THR A 778 -3.49 26.32 8.17
N ASN A 779 -3.28 27.41 8.91
CA ASN A 779 -4.09 27.80 10.08
C ASN A 779 -5.28 28.69 9.70
N THR A 780 -5.70 28.70 8.45
CA THR A 780 -6.77 29.58 7.96
C THR A 780 -8.14 29.09 8.42
N THR A 781 -8.98 30.01 8.87
CA THR A 781 -10.39 29.73 9.17
C THR A 781 -11.14 29.46 7.86
N GLU A 782 -11.31 28.18 7.57
CA GLU A 782 -12.01 27.70 6.38
C GLU A 782 -13.51 28.08 6.44
N LYS A 783 -14.09 28.51 5.31
CA LYS A 783 -15.52 28.81 5.22
C LYS A 783 -16.28 27.59 4.74
N VAL A 784 -17.48 27.38 5.26
CA VAL A 784 -18.38 26.35 4.73
C VAL A 784 -18.95 26.81 3.39
N LYS A 785 -18.87 25.97 2.36
CA LYS A 785 -19.40 26.18 1.02
C LYS A 785 -20.23 24.96 0.60
N GLN A 786 -21.28 25.19 -0.16
CA GLN A 786 -22.08 24.13 -0.78
C GLN A 786 -21.44 23.67 -2.09
N PHE A 787 -21.35 22.36 -2.30
CA PHE A 787 -20.85 21.70 -3.50
C PHE A 787 -21.92 20.79 -4.08
N SER A 788 -22.09 20.84 -5.40
CA SER A 788 -22.89 19.88 -6.15
C SER A 788 -22.07 18.63 -6.44
N LEU A 789 -22.63 17.46 -6.16
CA LEU A 789 -22.01 16.16 -6.43
C LEU A 789 -22.74 15.39 -7.53
N TYR A 790 -23.59 16.06 -8.31
CA TYR A 790 -24.42 15.39 -9.31
C TYR A 790 -23.64 14.61 -10.35
N ALA A 791 -22.43 15.04 -10.70
CA ALA A 791 -21.56 14.30 -11.63
C ALA A 791 -20.95 13.01 -11.05
N LEU A 792 -21.06 12.81 -9.74
CA LEU A 792 -20.53 11.63 -9.04
C LEU A 792 -21.65 10.67 -8.62
N GLN A 793 -22.92 11.06 -8.81
CA GLN A 793 -24.07 10.33 -8.28
C GLN A 793 -24.22 8.94 -8.88
N LEU A 794 -23.96 8.79 -10.19
CA LEU A 794 -24.08 7.51 -10.85
C LEU A 794 -23.12 6.47 -10.25
N GLU A 795 -21.84 6.82 -10.11
CA GLU A 795 -20.85 5.96 -9.46
C GLU A 795 -21.17 5.78 -7.97
N PHE A 796 -21.41 6.87 -7.25
CA PHE A 796 -21.57 6.82 -5.80
C PHE A 796 -22.76 5.96 -5.37
N THR A 797 -23.92 6.07 -6.04
CA THR A 797 -25.11 5.28 -5.68
C THR A 797 -24.93 3.79 -5.99
N ASN A 798 -24.27 3.44 -7.09
CA ASN A 798 -23.95 2.04 -7.41
C ASN A 798 -22.91 1.46 -6.42
N GLN A 799 -21.87 2.23 -6.07
CA GLN A 799 -20.91 1.81 -5.05
C GLN A 799 -21.58 1.71 -3.67
N ALA A 800 -22.38 2.69 -3.26
CA ALA A 800 -23.12 2.65 -2.00
C ALA A 800 -24.03 1.42 -1.91
N ALA A 801 -24.70 1.03 -3.00
CA ALA A 801 -25.52 -0.17 -3.05
C ALA A 801 -24.71 -1.45 -2.74
N LEU A 802 -23.48 -1.55 -3.24
CA LEU A 802 -22.59 -2.69 -2.97
C LEU A 802 -21.99 -2.65 -1.56
N TRP A 803 -21.60 -1.47 -1.09
CA TRP A 803 -20.77 -1.32 0.10
C TRP A 803 -21.54 -1.15 1.41
N LEU A 804 -22.71 -0.51 1.38
CA LEU A 804 -23.39 -0.14 2.62
C LEU A 804 -23.86 -1.34 3.44
N GLU A 805 -24.29 -2.42 2.78
CA GLU A 805 -24.63 -3.66 3.47
C GLU A 805 -23.42 -4.25 4.19
N TYR A 806 -22.28 -4.35 3.51
CA TYR A 806 -21.01 -4.78 4.11
C TYR A 806 -20.57 -3.90 5.29
N CYS A 807 -20.79 -2.59 5.18
CA CYS A 807 -20.49 -1.65 6.25
C CYS A 807 -21.49 -1.71 7.42
N GLY A 808 -22.62 -2.41 7.30
CA GLY A 808 -23.66 -2.33 8.31
C GLY A 808 -24.35 -0.96 8.34
N LEU A 809 -24.42 -0.27 7.20
CA LEU A 809 -25.01 1.07 7.05
C LEU A 809 -26.18 1.08 6.06
N ARG A 810 -27.03 2.10 6.16
CA ARG A 810 -28.19 2.30 5.29
C ARG A 810 -28.56 3.78 5.21
N ILE A 811 -29.11 4.18 4.08
CA ILE A 811 -29.46 5.56 3.78
C ILE A 811 -30.90 5.64 3.21
N ASN A 812 -31.48 6.84 3.19
CA ASN A 812 -32.80 7.17 2.64
C ASN A 812 -32.77 7.40 1.13
N SER A 813 -31.65 7.91 0.63
CA SER A 813 -31.44 8.11 -0.79
C SER A 813 -31.66 6.79 -1.55
N LYS A 814 -32.35 6.87 -2.70
CA LYS A 814 -32.70 5.69 -3.50
C LYS A 814 -31.43 5.12 -4.13
N LEU A 815 -31.14 3.85 -3.82
CA LEU A 815 -30.04 3.10 -4.39
C LEU A 815 -30.55 2.03 -5.38
N PRO A 816 -29.76 1.65 -6.39
CA PRO A 816 -30.05 0.44 -7.16
C PRO A 816 -29.96 -0.81 -6.27
N LEU A 817 -30.59 -1.91 -6.70
CA LEU A 817 -30.44 -3.21 -6.04
C LEU A 817 -29.04 -3.76 -6.32
N ALA A 818 -28.30 -4.14 -5.27
CA ALA A 818 -26.95 -4.70 -5.39
C ALA A 818 -26.91 -5.92 -6.32
N SER A 819 -27.91 -6.80 -6.23
CA SER A 819 -28.10 -7.99 -7.09
C SER A 819 -28.25 -7.68 -8.59
N THR A 820 -28.55 -6.43 -8.95
CA THR A 820 -28.69 -5.98 -10.35
C THR A 820 -27.44 -5.31 -10.90
N ILE A 821 -26.42 -5.08 -10.06
CA ILE A 821 -25.17 -4.46 -10.45
C ILE A 821 -24.27 -5.51 -11.11
N GLN A 822 -23.76 -5.16 -12.29
CA GLN A 822 -22.94 -6.05 -13.08
C GLN A 822 -21.66 -5.32 -13.52
N ARG A 823 -20.62 -6.10 -13.76
CA ARG A 823 -19.40 -5.61 -14.42
C ARG A 823 -19.68 -5.48 -15.91
N TRP A 824 -19.61 -4.26 -16.42
CA TRP A 824 -19.67 -3.95 -17.84
C TRP A 824 -18.26 -3.80 -18.38
N SER A 825 -18.00 -4.30 -19.59
CA SER A 825 -16.70 -4.17 -20.25
C SER A 825 -16.89 -3.63 -21.67
N ILE A 826 -16.26 -2.48 -21.95
CA ILE A 826 -16.44 -1.74 -23.21
C ILE A 826 -15.07 -1.57 -23.89
N PRO A 827 -14.96 -1.84 -25.19
CA PRO A 827 -13.73 -1.55 -25.95
C PRO A 827 -13.51 -0.05 -26.05
N VAL A 828 -12.26 0.39 -25.91
CA VAL A 828 -11.88 1.80 -25.99
C VAL A 828 -10.75 2.01 -27.00
N THR A 829 -10.80 3.15 -27.68
CA THR A 829 -9.74 3.60 -28.58
C THR A 829 -9.26 4.96 -28.13
N PHE A 830 -7.96 5.09 -27.89
CA PHE A 830 -7.37 6.37 -27.52
C PHE A 830 -7.11 7.21 -28.77
N THR A 831 -7.47 8.49 -28.72
CA THR A 831 -7.40 9.42 -29.87
C THR A 831 -6.12 10.24 -29.93
N ASP A 832 -5.22 10.08 -28.96
CA ASP A 832 -3.95 10.79 -28.83
C ASP A 832 -2.74 9.88 -29.10
N PHE A 833 -1.62 10.49 -29.49
CA PHE A 833 -0.33 9.82 -29.63
C PHE A 833 0.31 9.67 -28.24
N GLY A 834 -0.18 8.72 -27.44
CA GLY A 834 0.23 8.49 -26.06
C GLY A 834 1.69 8.03 -25.90
N GLY A 835 2.64 8.95 -26.09
CA GLY A 835 4.09 8.74 -25.94
C GLY A 835 4.79 9.75 -25.03
N GLY A 836 4.07 10.68 -24.40
CA GLY A 836 4.70 11.69 -23.54
C GLY A 836 5.19 11.12 -22.21
N HIS A 837 6.48 11.27 -21.93
CA HIS A 837 7.06 11.09 -20.59
C HIS A 837 6.29 11.94 -19.57
N THR A 838 5.58 11.31 -18.64
CA THR A 838 5.31 11.72 -17.25
C THR A 838 4.64 10.52 -16.58
N GLY A 839 5.12 10.10 -15.40
CA GLY A 839 4.74 8.84 -14.73
C GLY A 839 3.23 8.54 -14.75
N SER A 840 2.91 7.27 -15.03
CA SER A 840 1.58 6.66 -15.16
C SER A 840 0.39 7.42 -14.55
N PRO A 841 -0.31 8.27 -15.32
CA PRO A 841 -1.49 8.93 -14.82
C PRO A 841 -2.65 7.96 -14.65
N SER A 842 -3.26 7.99 -13.47
CA SER A 842 -4.52 7.29 -13.20
C SER A 842 -5.61 7.74 -14.17
N MET A 843 -6.39 6.81 -14.71
CA MET A 843 -7.50 7.06 -15.62
C MET A 843 -8.82 7.23 -14.86
N MET A 844 -9.74 7.97 -15.46
CA MET A 844 -11.15 8.00 -15.12
C MET A 844 -11.99 7.91 -16.38
N VAL A 845 -13.24 7.51 -16.21
CA VAL A 845 -14.24 7.52 -17.28
C VAL A 845 -15.16 8.70 -17.08
N VAL A 846 -15.41 9.45 -18.16
CA VAL A 846 -16.36 10.55 -18.19
C VAL A 846 -17.48 10.20 -19.17
N ILE A 847 -18.71 10.29 -18.69
CA ILE A 847 -19.93 10.04 -19.46
C ILE A 847 -20.60 11.38 -19.70
N GLU A 848 -20.70 11.76 -20.97
CA GLU A 848 -21.31 13.01 -21.41
C GLU A 848 -22.71 12.75 -21.98
N TYR A 849 -23.72 13.47 -21.46
CA TYR A 849 -25.08 13.42 -22.00
C TYR A 849 -25.19 14.31 -23.24
N PRO A 850 -26.07 14.02 -24.21
CA PRO A 850 -26.23 14.86 -25.41
C PRO A 850 -26.64 16.31 -25.10
N SER A 851 -27.23 16.56 -23.93
CA SER A 851 -27.62 17.87 -23.41
C SER A 851 -26.44 18.78 -23.04
N ILE A 852 -25.21 18.25 -22.96
CA ILE A 852 -24.04 18.99 -22.49
C ILE A 852 -23.66 20.14 -23.44
N SER A 853 -23.57 21.35 -22.88
CA SER A 853 -23.14 22.53 -23.64
C SER A 853 -21.62 22.51 -23.90
N GLN A 854 -21.17 23.19 -24.97
CA GLN A 854 -19.75 23.22 -25.34
C GLN A 854 -18.85 23.80 -24.24
N SER A 855 -19.36 24.72 -23.41
CA SER A 855 -18.62 25.31 -22.28
C SER A 855 -18.52 24.40 -21.06
N GLN A 856 -19.33 23.34 -20.98
CA GLN A 856 -19.32 22.32 -19.93
C GLN A 856 -18.61 21.03 -20.35
N ARG A 857 -18.40 20.82 -21.66
CA ARG A 857 -17.67 19.66 -22.19
C ARG A 857 -16.24 19.65 -21.70
N MET A 858 -15.76 18.45 -21.38
CA MET A 858 -14.34 18.28 -21.11
C MET A 858 -13.57 18.52 -22.40
N LYS A 859 -12.56 19.39 -22.35
CA LYS A 859 -11.74 19.70 -23.52
C LYS A 859 -10.80 18.54 -23.78
N ARG A 860 -10.63 18.18 -25.05
CA ARG A 860 -9.60 17.21 -25.45
C ARG A 860 -8.21 17.79 -25.16
N PHE A 861 -7.33 16.92 -24.69
CA PHE A 861 -5.92 17.23 -24.43
C PHE A 861 -5.30 18.01 -25.59
N HIS A 862 -4.68 19.16 -25.27
CA HIS A 862 -3.86 19.92 -26.20
C HIS A 862 -2.40 19.73 -25.82
N LEU A 863 -1.55 19.35 -26.78
CA LEU A 863 -0.11 19.10 -26.58
C LEU A 863 0.67 20.23 -25.86
N LEU A 864 0.12 21.45 -25.83
CA LEU A 864 0.72 22.64 -25.22
C LEU A 864 0.01 23.12 -23.94
N SER A 865 -1.11 22.50 -23.56
CA SER A 865 -1.85 22.82 -22.34
C SER A 865 -2.02 21.54 -21.51
N THR A 866 -1.08 21.34 -20.60
CA THR A 866 -1.02 20.19 -19.71
C THR A 866 -1.66 20.47 -18.37
N GLU A 867 -2.40 21.56 -18.18
CA GLU A 867 -3.14 21.78 -16.92
C GLU A 867 -4.48 21.07 -16.99
N MET A 868 -4.87 20.38 -15.90
CA MET A 868 -6.29 20.12 -15.71
C MET A 868 -6.99 21.47 -15.78
N ASP A 869 -8.06 21.61 -16.57
CA ASP A 869 -8.81 22.86 -16.58
C ASP A 869 -9.35 23.01 -15.16
N GLU A 870 -8.67 23.75 -14.28
CA GLU A 870 -9.09 23.90 -12.88
C GLU A 870 -10.51 24.47 -12.83
N LYS A 871 -10.87 25.21 -13.88
CA LYS A 871 -12.23 25.60 -14.23
C LYS A 871 -13.19 24.42 -14.33
N PHE A 872 -12.82 23.31 -14.96
CA PHE A 872 -13.64 22.10 -15.06
C PHE A 872 -13.95 21.49 -13.69
N ARG A 873 -12.96 21.30 -12.80
CA ARG A 873 -13.23 20.83 -11.42
C ARG A 873 -14.26 21.72 -10.72
N HIS A 874 -14.08 23.04 -10.84
CA HIS A 874 -15.01 24.01 -10.30
C HIS A 874 -16.39 23.99 -10.97
N GLN A 875 -16.47 23.74 -12.27
CA GLN A 875 -17.72 23.60 -13.02
C GLN A 875 -18.49 22.34 -12.61
N VAL A 876 -17.79 21.20 -12.47
CA VAL A 876 -18.39 19.91 -12.08
C VAL A 876 -19.10 20.02 -10.74
N VAL A 877 -18.48 20.70 -9.77
CA VAL A 877 -19.08 20.90 -8.44
C VAL A 877 -20.14 22.00 -8.39
N GLN A 878 -20.49 22.60 -9.52
CA GLN A 878 -21.54 23.61 -9.65
C GLN A 878 -22.68 23.16 -10.56
N LEU A 879 -22.64 21.92 -11.06
CA LEU A 879 -23.66 21.41 -11.99
C LEU A 879 -25.04 21.41 -11.33
N PRO A 880 -26.10 21.80 -12.07
CA PRO A 880 -27.45 21.91 -11.50
C PRO A 880 -28.20 20.58 -11.41
N ASN A 881 -27.79 19.55 -12.15
CA ASN A 881 -28.40 18.21 -12.15
C ASN A 881 -27.43 17.14 -12.68
N ASN A 882 -27.87 15.87 -12.66
CA ASN A 882 -27.08 14.68 -13.00
C ASN A 882 -27.17 14.25 -14.48
N GLU A 883 -28.05 14.83 -15.29
CA GLU A 883 -28.18 14.54 -16.74
C GLU A 883 -27.31 15.50 -17.60
N ILE A 884 -26.08 15.76 -17.14
CA ILE A 884 -25.11 16.61 -17.87
C ILE A 884 -23.81 15.83 -18.07
N ILE A 885 -23.13 15.47 -16.98
CA ILE A 885 -21.89 14.68 -16.96
C ILE A 885 -21.96 13.68 -15.82
N GLN A 886 -21.39 12.49 -15.98
CA GLN A 886 -21.06 11.56 -14.89
C GLN A 886 -19.58 11.15 -14.95
N ILE A 887 -18.96 10.91 -13.80
CA ILE A 887 -17.57 10.50 -13.68
C ILE A 887 -17.53 9.16 -12.95
N LEU A 888 -16.78 8.20 -13.51
CA LEU A 888 -16.48 6.92 -12.89
C LEU A 888 -14.96 6.82 -12.64
N SER A 889 -14.58 6.58 -11.40
CA SER A 889 -13.21 6.36 -10.93
C SER A 889 -12.93 4.89 -10.58
N VAL A 890 -13.96 4.11 -10.27
CA VAL A 890 -13.89 2.67 -9.98
C VAL A 890 -13.97 1.92 -11.30
N ILE A 891 -12.81 1.81 -11.95
CA ILE A 891 -12.67 1.21 -13.27
C ILE A 891 -11.51 0.20 -13.31
N GLU A 892 -11.59 -0.77 -14.20
CA GLU A 892 -10.45 -1.61 -14.60
C GLU A 892 -10.08 -1.31 -16.04
N TYR A 893 -8.79 -1.37 -16.34
CA TYR A 893 -8.30 -1.30 -17.71
C TYR A 893 -7.49 -2.54 -18.05
N ASN A 894 -7.91 -3.23 -19.11
CA ASN A 894 -7.15 -4.33 -19.69
C ASN A 894 -6.43 -3.82 -20.93
N GLN A 895 -5.12 -3.67 -20.83
CA GLN A 895 -4.27 -3.16 -21.90
C GLN A 895 -4.23 -4.09 -23.12
N GLU A 896 -4.19 -5.40 -22.91
CA GLU A 896 -4.12 -6.40 -24.00
C GLU A 896 -5.39 -6.39 -24.86
N LYS A 897 -6.55 -6.27 -24.22
CA LYS A 897 -7.85 -6.24 -24.89
C LYS A 897 -8.31 -4.84 -25.28
N SER A 898 -7.59 -3.80 -24.85
CA SER A 898 -8.03 -2.39 -24.94
C SER A 898 -9.46 -2.20 -24.43
N THR A 899 -9.80 -2.77 -23.27
CA THR A 899 -11.15 -2.68 -22.70
C THR A 899 -11.12 -1.98 -21.35
N ILE A 900 -12.11 -1.11 -21.11
CA ILE A 900 -12.40 -0.58 -19.77
C ILE A 900 -13.60 -1.30 -19.17
N SER A 901 -13.51 -1.65 -17.90
CA SER A 901 -14.62 -2.22 -17.13
C SER A 901 -15.04 -1.32 -15.97
N PHE A 902 -16.33 -1.34 -15.62
CA PHE A 902 -16.90 -0.61 -14.50
C PHE A 902 -18.18 -1.32 -14.00
N TRP A 903 -18.70 -0.93 -12.83
CA TRP A 903 -19.84 -1.59 -12.17
C TRP A 903 -21.04 -0.68 -12.08
N LEU A 904 -22.12 -1.03 -12.79
CA LEU A 904 -23.38 -0.30 -12.80
C LEU A 904 -24.57 -1.26 -12.84
N SER A 905 -25.70 -0.83 -12.28
CA SER A 905 -26.97 -1.56 -12.37
C SER A 905 -27.45 -1.65 -13.82
N ARG A 906 -28.16 -2.72 -14.15
CA ARG A 906 -28.75 -2.88 -15.49
C ARG A 906 -29.62 -1.69 -15.88
N LYS A 907 -30.43 -1.20 -14.94
CA LYS A 907 -31.31 -0.03 -15.15
C LYS A 907 -30.52 1.23 -15.50
N ASP A 908 -29.41 1.47 -14.80
CA ASP A 908 -28.59 2.65 -15.05
C ASP A 908 -27.89 2.54 -16.40
N MET A 909 -27.37 1.36 -16.77
CA MET A 909 -26.80 1.17 -18.10
C MET A 909 -27.83 1.31 -19.22
N ASP A 910 -29.01 0.73 -19.07
CA ASP A 910 -30.10 0.88 -20.04
C ASP A 910 -30.48 2.36 -20.21
N HIS A 911 -30.49 3.12 -19.11
CA HIS A 911 -30.73 4.56 -19.15
C HIS A 911 -29.65 5.30 -19.97
N LEU A 912 -28.37 5.03 -19.72
CA LEU A 912 -27.26 5.65 -20.47
C LEU A 912 -27.32 5.32 -21.97
N VAL A 913 -27.62 4.08 -22.31
CA VAL A 913 -27.79 3.63 -23.71
C VAL A 913 -28.97 4.34 -24.37
N ASN A 914 -30.12 4.39 -23.69
CA ASN A 914 -31.33 5.05 -24.20
C ASN A 914 -31.12 6.56 -24.43
N LYS A 915 -30.34 7.21 -23.55
CA LYS A 915 -29.96 8.62 -23.67
C LYS A 915 -28.87 8.86 -24.72
N LYS A 916 -28.26 7.82 -25.30
CA LYS A 916 -27.16 7.89 -26.27
C LYS A 916 -25.97 8.69 -25.72
N CYS A 917 -25.61 8.45 -24.46
CA CYS A 917 -24.47 9.10 -23.84
C CYS A 917 -23.15 8.68 -24.49
N VAL A 918 -22.16 9.57 -24.46
CA VAL A 918 -20.80 9.31 -24.95
C VAL A 918 -19.91 8.99 -23.77
N LEU A 919 -19.17 7.88 -23.84
CA LEU A 919 -18.17 7.51 -22.86
C LEU A 919 -16.78 7.88 -23.39
N SER A 920 -16.02 8.64 -22.61
CA SER A 920 -14.64 9.03 -22.91
C SER A 920 -13.73 8.69 -21.73
N VAL A 921 -12.46 8.45 -22.03
CA VAL A 921 -11.43 8.14 -21.04
C VAL A 921 -10.52 9.34 -20.89
N PHE A 922 -10.32 9.78 -19.67
CA PHE A 922 -9.46 10.92 -19.34
C PHE A 922 -8.45 10.54 -18.27
N ARG A 923 -7.43 11.38 -18.12
CA ARG A 923 -6.57 11.35 -16.93
C ARG A 923 -7.40 11.84 -15.75
N LYS A 924 -7.20 11.25 -14.58
CA LYS A 924 -7.90 11.64 -13.36
C LYS A 924 -7.29 12.92 -12.75
N ASP A 925 -6.02 13.16 -13.03
CA ASP A 925 -5.25 14.30 -12.57
C ASP A 925 -5.07 15.42 -13.64
N HIS A 926 -5.67 15.27 -14.83
CA HIS A 926 -5.61 16.23 -15.96
C HIS A 926 -6.90 16.29 -16.79
#